data_AF-A0A7E6FG94-F1
#
_entry.id   AF-A0A7E6FG94-F1
#
_cell.length_a   1.000
_cell.length_b   1.000
_cell.length_c   1.000
_cell.angle_alpha   90.00
_cell.angle_beta   90.00
_cell.angle_gamma   90.00
#
_symmetry.space_group_name_H-M   'P 1'
#
loop_
_entity.id
_entity.type
_entity.pdbx_description
1 polymer ?
#
loop_
_entity_poly.entity_id
_entity_poly.type
_entity_poly.pdbx_seq_one_letter_code
_entity_poly.pdbx_strand_id
1 'polypeptide(L)'
;MLSFHLERSEIAVLMSIFGIWLTIGQLCIGFIVDLLHLNSKIVLVFSQAVVGAIAICIPHCDTYVLLAVALSLIGLTAGFTGSVRLLITTEVTGREKCKEGFSMLNLIIGIVFSVGSPLFGLLYDVTKSLKLVFYISGSCQLLAAACVLIICKFIRKMSFNSVQHETVLKDVESYEKRPVPPDGGWGWVVCFAAASLCFIVNAVTSPSGIFLIGLTRIFDDPVSKLSLIGALLIGLSMLAAPVANMLLVYFSHRTVIILAGLLGFIGAILGAFSTSIDMMIVTYGLIAGVSLGMSFFTGQIIAGFYFEKKRALAIGISNCGGGMGTLVANMLLEYLIDFYGLRGTLLLISGALLNIVVFGSLCRPLQYAYKNVEQKESKASPDGTNRFSVIENQESDSTEIMKQNQMVNKAFVSSDERHITENLSASERNEVKDESIIQEQEVGRRSLTKRCSNIIGFGLLKNINFVLVMISYVFFQIGAITIMYIAPLAVWSFGISQQRSAILMSLLGIFTTVGNIFVGMLVDLLHLRSNNLYIFSMLIFAITIIMMPYCYSFQYIAPVVCIYSVAHGFIVSLRLVLTTESVGIQHSTKAYSFVSVTSGIAGLFTPPLFGLVYDVTGSFLIVFFGAGASTLIGAVLILVIALRNKFSDK
;
A
#
# COMPACT_ATOMS: atom_id res chain seq x y z
N MET A 1 -6.55 5.20 -39.73
CA MET A 1 -6.67 4.06 -40.68
C MET A 1 -8.08 3.47 -40.76
N LEU A 2 -9.09 4.01 -40.07
CA LEU A 2 -10.36 4.31 -40.76
C LEU A 2 -10.06 5.45 -41.76
N SER A 3 -10.87 5.65 -42.79
CA SER A 3 -10.68 6.56 -43.96
C SER A 3 -10.38 8.04 -43.66
N PHE A 4 -10.19 8.39 -42.40
CA PHE A 4 -9.76 9.69 -41.92
C PHE A 4 -8.23 9.74 -41.79
N HIS A 5 -7.61 10.71 -42.45
CA HIS A 5 -6.31 11.22 -42.05
C HIS A 5 -6.49 12.07 -40.78
N LEU A 6 -6.77 11.41 -39.65
CA LEU A 6 -6.76 12.09 -38.34
C LEU A 6 -5.31 12.34 -37.92
N GLU A 7 -5.05 13.56 -37.46
CA GLU A 7 -3.76 13.86 -36.83
C GLU A 7 -3.62 13.13 -35.49
N ARG A 8 -2.38 12.90 -35.05
CA ARG A 8 -2.09 12.22 -33.76
C ARG A 8 -2.73 12.96 -32.57
N SER A 9 -2.83 14.29 -32.66
CA SER A 9 -3.50 15.17 -31.70
C SER A 9 -5.00 14.84 -31.60
N GLU A 10 -5.69 14.71 -32.73
CA GLU A 10 -7.12 14.43 -32.79
C GLU A 10 -7.47 13.02 -32.27
N ILE A 11 -6.59 12.05 -32.50
CA ILE A 11 -6.69 10.69 -31.94
C ILE A 11 -6.55 10.73 -30.41
N ALA A 12 -5.58 11.50 -29.90
CA ALA A 12 -5.41 11.67 -28.46
C ALA A 12 -6.65 12.33 -27.81
N VAL A 13 -7.28 13.28 -28.50
CA VAL A 13 -8.54 13.91 -28.05
C VAL A 13 -9.69 12.89 -28.04
N LEU A 14 -9.87 12.09 -29.10
CA LEU A 14 -10.92 11.04 -29.14
C LEU A 14 -10.75 10.00 -28.04
N MET A 15 -9.52 9.57 -27.76
CA MET A 15 -9.22 8.64 -26.66
C MET A 15 -9.46 9.27 -25.28
N SER A 16 -9.22 10.58 -25.16
CA SER A 16 -9.53 11.33 -23.95
C SER A 16 -11.05 11.44 -23.74
N ILE A 17 -11.82 11.70 -24.80
CA ILE A 17 -13.29 11.72 -24.75
C ILE A 17 -13.82 10.34 -24.32
N PHE A 18 -13.32 9.25 -24.90
CA PHE A 18 -13.67 7.90 -24.47
C PHE A 18 -13.36 7.67 -22.97
N GLY A 19 -12.17 8.07 -22.50
CA GLY A 19 -11.75 7.92 -21.10
C GLY A 19 -12.59 8.73 -20.10
N ILE A 20 -12.98 9.95 -20.48
CA ILE A 20 -13.86 10.82 -19.69
C ILE A 20 -15.26 10.19 -19.57
N TRP A 21 -15.85 9.75 -20.68
CA TRP A 21 -17.17 9.14 -20.65
C TRP A 21 -17.17 7.76 -19.98
N LEU A 22 -16.06 7.02 -20.06
CA LEU A 22 -15.85 5.78 -19.30
C LEU A 22 -15.87 6.02 -17.78
N THR A 23 -15.16 7.06 -17.32
CA THR A 23 -15.15 7.43 -15.89
C THR A 23 -16.50 7.94 -15.42
N ILE A 24 -17.18 8.76 -16.22
CA ILE A 24 -18.56 9.20 -15.95
C ILE A 24 -19.49 7.98 -15.85
N GLY A 25 -19.38 7.03 -16.78
CA GLY A 25 -20.19 5.81 -16.78
C GLY A 25 -20.01 4.99 -15.50
N GLN A 26 -18.76 4.78 -15.08
CA GLN A 26 -18.43 4.03 -13.87
C GLN A 26 -19.00 4.66 -12.58
N LEU A 27 -19.02 6.00 -12.51
CA LEU A 27 -19.53 6.76 -11.38
C LEU A 27 -21.06 6.83 -11.36
N CYS A 28 -21.69 7.05 -12.52
CA CYS A 28 -23.14 7.27 -12.60
C CYS A 28 -23.97 6.00 -12.43
N ILE A 29 -23.49 4.84 -12.90
CA ILE A 29 -24.32 3.61 -12.91
C ILE A 29 -24.65 3.09 -11.51
N GLY A 30 -23.74 3.27 -10.55
CA GLY A 30 -24.00 2.90 -9.14
C GLY A 30 -25.18 3.70 -8.60
N PHE A 31 -25.21 5.00 -8.88
CA PHE A 31 -26.31 5.87 -8.48
C PHE A 31 -27.62 5.54 -9.22
N ILE A 32 -27.56 5.26 -10.53
CA ILE A 32 -28.74 4.95 -11.36
C ILE A 32 -29.38 3.61 -10.97
N VAL A 33 -28.58 2.58 -10.69
CA VAL A 33 -29.05 1.25 -10.25
C VAL A 33 -29.70 1.34 -8.87
N ASP A 34 -29.09 2.10 -7.96
CA ASP A 34 -29.61 2.29 -6.60
C ASP A 34 -30.86 3.18 -6.56
N LEU A 35 -30.91 4.25 -7.38
CA LEU A 35 -32.02 5.22 -7.41
C LEU A 35 -33.26 4.68 -8.13
N LEU A 36 -33.09 3.92 -9.22
CA LEU A 36 -34.19 3.40 -10.04
C LEU A 36 -34.57 1.94 -9.69
N HIS A 37 -33.91 1.33 -8.69
CA HIS A 37 -34.07 -0.08 -8.33
C HIS A 37 -34.00 -1.03 -9.54
N LEU A 38 -33.13 -0.72 -10.50
CA LEU A 38 -33.00 -1.50 -11.73
C LEU A 38 -32.28 -2.81 -11.44
N ASN A 39 -32.75 -3.89 -12.09
CA ASN A 39 -32.08 -5.17 -11.97
C ASN A 39 -30.71 -5.12 -12.66
N SER A 40 -29.64 -5.31 -11.87
CA SER A 40 -28.24 -5.36 -12.28
C SER A 40 -28.02 -6.17 -13.57
N LYS A 41 -28.74 -7.29 -13.72
CA LYS A 41 -28.62 -8.20 -14.86
C LYS A 41 -29.19 -7.60 -16.16
N ILE A 42 -30.31 -6.87 -16.06
CA ILE A 42 -30.94 -6.20 -17.22
C ILE A 42 -30.07 -5.04 -17.69
N VAL A 43 -29.49 -4.31 -16.74
CA VAL A 43 -28.57 -3.20 -17.02
C VAL A 43 -27.33 -3.69 -17.77
N LEU A 44 -26.74 -4.82 -17.36
CA LEU A 44 -25.59 -5.44 -18.04
C LEU A 44 -25.92 -5.84 -19.49
N VAL A 45 -27.08 -6.45 -19.71
CA VAL A 45 -27.52 -6.88 -21.05
C VAL A 45 -27.75 -5.67 -21.95
N PHE A 46 -28.45 -4.66 -21.43
CA PHE A 46 -28.72 -3.43 -22.17
C PHE A 46 -27.42 -2.72 -22.57
N SER A 47 -26.47 -2.58 -21.64
CA SER A 47 -25.19 -1.94 -21.93
C SER A 47 -24.37 -2.72 -22.96
N GLN A 48 -24.33 -4.05 -22.89
CA GLN A 48 -23.65 -4.90 -23.87
C GLN A 48 -24.28 -4.80 -25.27
N ALA A 49 -25.61 -4.77 -25.36
CA ALA A 49 -26.33 -4.63 -26.62
C ALA A 49 -26.09 -3.26 -27.28
N VAL A 50 -26.06 -2.19 -26.50
CA VAL A 50 -25.78 -0.84 -26.99
C VAL A 50 -24.35 -0.71 -27.52
N VAL A 51 -23.35 -1.25 -26.80
CA VAL A 51 -21.96 -1.26 -27.29
C VAL A 51 -21.85 -2.03 -28.62
N GLY A 52 -22.49 -3.20 -28.72
CA GLY A 52 -22.46 -4.02 -29.93
C GLY A 52 -23.12 -3.33 -31.14
N ALA A 53 -24.26 -2.66 -30.94
CA ALA A 53 -24.95 -1.92 -31.99
C ALA A 53 -24.12 -0.72 -32.49
N ILE A 54 -23.53 0.05 -31.58
CA ILE A 54 -22.72 1.22 -31.95
C ILE A 54 -21.41 0.79 -32.63
N ALA A 55 -20.80 -0.33 -32.21
CA ALA A 55 -19.62 -0.88 -32.85
C ALA A 55 -19.86 -1.23 -34.34
N ILE A 56 -21.06 -1.69 -34.70
CA ILE A 56 -21.48 -1.94 -36.10
C ILE A 56 -21.71 -0.62 -36.86
N CYS A 57 -22.10 0.45 -36.18
CA CYS A 57 -22.32 1.76 -36.80
C CYS A 57 -21.03 2.57 -37.04
N ILE A 58 -19.94 2.31 -36.28
CA ILE A 58 -18.65 3.02 -36.41
C ILE A 58 -18.11 3.06 -37.85
N PRO A 59 -18.11 1.96 -38.63
CA PRO A 59 -17.68 1.96 -40.04
C PRO A 59 -18.45 2.88 -41.00
N HIS A 60 -19.62 3.37 -40.60
CA HIS A 60 -20.48 4.28 -41.37
C HIS A 60 -20.42 5.73 -40.84
N CYS A 61 -19.57 6.01 -39.86
CA CYS A 61 -19.43 7.35 -39.31
C CYS A 61 -18.50 8.18 -40.19
N ASP A 62 -19.08 9.01 -41.07
CA ASP A 62 -18.33 9.81 -42.06
C ASP A 62 -17.85 11.19 -41.54
N THR A 63 -18.16 11.55 -40.28
CA THR A 63 -17.71 12.82 -39.68
C THR A 63 -17.01 12.62 -38.33
N TYR A 64 -16.04 13.49 -38.01
CA TYR A 64 -15.32 13.51 -36.73
C TYR A 64 -16.27 13.61 -35.54
N VAL A 65 -17.30 14.46 -35.65
CA VAL A 65 -18.30 14.67 -34.60
C VAL A 65 -19.09 13.39 -34.35
N LEU A 66 -19.49 12.68 -35.40
CA LEU A 66 -20.24 11.42 -35.27
C LEU A 66 -19.38 10.31 -34.65
N LEU A 67 -18.07 10.28 -34.95
CA LEU A 67 -17.12 9.36 -34.33
C LEU A 67 -16.90 9.69 -32.84
N ALA A 68 -16.80 10.97 -32.48
CA ALA A 68 -16.68 11.41 -31.10
C ALA A 68 -17.93 11.04 -30.27
N VAL A 69 -19.13 11.22 -30.85
CA VAL A 69 -20.39 10.80 -30.22
C VAL A 69 -20.46 9.29 -30.05
N ALA A 70 -20.09 8.51 -31.07
CA ALA A 70 -20.05 7.05 -30.97
C ALA A 70 -19.09 6.57 -29.86
N LEU A 71 -17.90 7.15 -29.75
CA LEU A 71 -16.94 6.82 -28.70
C LEU A 71 -17.38 7.28 -27.31
N SER A 72 -18.11 8.40 -27.20
CA SER A 72 -18.68 8.83 -25.92
C SER A 72 -19.73 7.84 -25.39
N LEU A 73 -20.61 7.35 -26.27
CA LEU A 73 -21.64 6.37 -25.92
C LEU A 73 -21.03 5.00 -25.57
N ILE A 74 -20.03 4.55 -26.32
CA ILE A 74 -19.29 3.31 -26.01
C ILE A 74 -18.53 3.47 -24.68
N GLY A 75 -17.88 4.62 -24.44
CA GLY A 75 -17.21 4.91 -23.17
C GLY A 75 -18.18 4.80 -21.99
N LEU A 76 -19.31 5.50 -22.07
CA LEU A 76 -20.34 5.51 -21.03
C LEU A 76 -20.88 4.10 -20.73
N THR A 77 -21.29 3.36 -21.76
CA THR A 77 -21.89 2.02 -21.63
C THR A 77 -20.87 0.93 -21.28
N ALA A 78 -19.61 1.06 -21.71
CA ALA A 78 -18.51 0.22 -21.23
C ALA A 78 -18.23 0.48 -19.74
N GLY A 79 -18.36 1.73 -19.30
CA GLY A 79 -18.25 2.11 -17.88
C GLY A 79 -19.33 1.43 -17.03
N PHE A 80 -20.57 1.39 -17.53
CA PHE A 80 -21.68 0.68 -16.88
C PHE A 80 -21.38 -0.82 -16.72
N THR A 81 -20.91 -1.43 -17.80
CA THR A 81 -20.57 -2.86 -17.86
C THR A 81 -19.39 -3.22 -16.95
N GLY A 82 -18.48 -2.28 -16.67
CA GLY A 82 -17.37 -2.47 -15.74
C GLY A 82 -17.84 -2.55 -14.28
N SER A 83 -18.70 -1.62 -13.86
CA SER A 83 -19.14 -1.51 -12.46
C SER A 83 -20.18 -2.57 -12.07
N VAL A 84 -21.13 -2.88 -12.95
CA VAL A 84 -22.22 -3.83 -12.66
C VAL A 84 -21.73 -5.30 -12.59
N ARG A 85 -20.54 -5.56 -13.14
CA ARG A 85 -19.96 -6.90 -13.24
C ARG A 85 -19.64 -7.53 -11.88
N LEU A 86 -19.04 -6.77 -10.97
CA LEU A 86 -18.76 -7.21 -9.61
C LEU A 86 -20.04 -7.47 -8.83
N LEU A 87 -21.05 -6.63 -9.01
CA LEU A 87 -22.35 -6.75 -8.35
C LEU A 87 -23.04 -8.06 -8.75
N ILE A 88 -23.08 -8.39 -10.04
CA ILE A 88 -23.65 -9.66 -10.50
C ILE A 88 -22.83 -10.85 -9.98
N THR A 89 -21.50 -10.75 -9.92
CA THR A 89 -20.69 -11.82 -9.34
C THR A 89 -20.97 -12.03 -7.85
N THR A 90 -21.15 -10.95 -7.07
CA THR A 90 -21.55 -11.07 -5.66
C THR A 90 -22.93 -11.71 -5.51
N GLU A 91 -23.90 -11.37 -6.38
CA GLU A 91 -25.25 -11.94 -6.37
C GLU A 91 -25.27 -13.43 -6.74
N VAL A 92 -24.39 -13.87 -7.64
CA VAL A 92 -24.38 -15.25 -8.15
C VAL A 92 -23.55 -16.20 -7.28
N THR A 93 -22.44 -15.73 -6.70
CA THR A 93 -21.48 -16.60 -5.98
C THR A 93 -21.59 -16.55 -4.44
N GLY A 94 -22.37 -15.61 -3.91
CA GLY A 94 -22.46 -15.38 -2.46
C GLY A 94 -21.23 -14.66 -1.89
N ARG A 95 -21.35 -14.02 -0.73
CA ARG A 95 -20.32 -13.10 -0.20
C ARG A 95 -18.98 -13.77 0.14
N GLU A 96 -19.00 -15.04 0.53
CA GLU A 96 -17.80 -15.76 0.96
C GLU A 96 -16.90 -16.14 -0.21
N LYS A 97 -17.50 -16.63 -1.30
CA LYS A 97 -16.79 -17.02 -2.52
C LYS A 97 -16.77 -15.94 -3.59
N CYS A 98 -17.28 -14.74 -3.29
CA CYS A 98 -17.30 -13.62 -4.24
C CYS A 98 -15.90 -13.22 -4.70
N LYS A 99 -14.90 -13.25 -3.81
CA LYS A 99 -13.51 -12.95 -4.19
C LYS A 99 -13.02 -13.95 -5.24
N GLU A 100 -13.26 -15.23 -5.02
CA GLU A 100 -12.91 -16.31 -5.95
C GLU A 100 -13.68 -16.18 -7.27
N GLY A 101 -15.00 -15.98 -7.20
CA GLY A 101 -15.87 -15.84 -8.37
C GLY A 101 -15.55 -14.62 -9.24
N PHE A 102 -15.23 -13.48 -8.63
CA PHE A 102 -14.91 -12.26 -9.37
C PHE A 102 -13.50 -12.31 -9.96
N SER A 103 -12.55 -12.90 -9.24
CA SER A 103 -11.23 -13.21 -9.78
C SER A 103 -11.33 -14.17 -10.96
N MET A 104 -12.16 -15.22 -10.88
CA MET A 104 -12.41 -16.16 -11.98
C MET A 104 -13.06 -15.48 -13.20
N LEU A 105 -14.03 -14.59 -12.96
CA LEU A 105 -14.67 -13.85 -14.03
C LEU A 105 -13.67 -12.91 -14.73
N ASN A 106 -12.86 -12.16 -13.96
CA ASN A 106 -11.83 -11.28 -14.50
C ASN A 106 -10.67 -12.03 -15.15
N LEU A 107 -10.37 -13.25 -14.70
CA LEU A 107 -9.44 -14.15 -15.34
C LEU A 107 -9.96 -14.54 -16.74
N ILE A 108 -11.22 -14.96 -16.85
CA ILE A 108 -11.85 -15.31 -18.15
C ILE A 108 -11.86 -14.08 -19.07
N ILE A 109 -12.24 -12.91 -18.56
CA ILE A 109 -12.23 -11.66 -19.32
C ILE A 109 -10.81 -11.29 -19.76
N GLY A 110 -9.83 -11.42 -18.87
CA GLY A 110 -8.41 -11.16 -19.16
C GLY A 110 -7.88 -12.07 -20.26
N ILE A 111 -8.26 -13.35 -20.26
CA ILE A 111 -7.94 -14.30 -21.33
C ILE A 111 -8.58 -13.84 -22.66
N VAL A 112 -9.85 -13.44 -22.64
CA VAL A 112 -10.56 -12.97 -23.85
C VAL A 112 -9.95 -11.69 -24.41
N PHE A 113 -9.53 -10.72 -23.57
CA PHE A 113 -8.83 -9.51 -24.04
C PHE A 113 -7.43 -9.80 -24.57
N SER A 114 -6.73 -10.75 -23.95
CA SER A 114 -5.38 -11.17 -24.33
C SER A 114 -5.34 -11.94 -25.66
N VAL A 115 -6.34 -12.79 -25.91
CA VAL A 115 -6.48 -13.53 -27.19
C VAL A 115 -7.15 -12.67 -28.25
N GLY A 116 -8.12 -11.84 -27.89
CA GLY A 116 -8.90 -11.03 -28.81
C GLY A 116 -8.05 -9.99 -29.55
N SER A 117 -7.13 -9.31 -28.87
CA SER A 117 -6.33 -8.23 -29.48
C SER A 117 -5.40 -8.75 -30.61
N PRO A 118 -4.64 -9.85 -30.43
CA PRO A 118 -3.91 -10.49 -31.52
C PRO A 118 -4.81 -11.09 -32.61
N LEU A 119 -5.95 -11.68 -32.24
CA LEU A 119 -6.89 -12.28 -33.18
C LEU A 119 -7.48 -11.23 -34.13
N PHE A 120 -7.85 -10.04 -33.61
CA PHE A 120 -8.32 -8.92 -34.42
C PHE A 120 -7.21 -8.31 -35.28
N GLY A 121 -5.95 -8.32 -34.82
CA GLY A 121 -4.79 -7.95 -35.63
C GLY A 121 -4.57 -8.91 -36.80
N LEU A 122 -4.61 -10.22 -36.56
CA LEU A 122 -4.47 -11.25 -37.59
C LEU A 122 -5.65 -11.23 -38.57
N LEU A 123 -6.87 -10.99 -38.08
CA LEU A 123 -8.06 -10.83 -38.90
C LEU A 123 -7.94 -9.61 -39.81
N TYR A 124 -7.37 -8.50 -39.33
CA TYR A 124 -7.05 -7.35 -40.16
C TYR A 124 -5.97 -7.67 -41.19
N ASP A 125 -4.94 -8.44 -40.83
CA ASP A 125 -3.87 -8.79 -41.77
C ASP A 125 -4.33 -9.68 -42.91
N VAL A 126 -5.28 -10.58 -42.67
CA VAL A 126 -5.88 -11.46 -43.69
C VAL A 126 -6.89 -10.70 -44.55
N THR A 127 -7.75 -9.88 -43.94
CA THR A 127 -8.88 -9.25 -44.65
C THR A 127 -8.56 -7.86 -45.20
N LYS A 128 -7.48 -7.23 -44.71
CA LYS A 128 -7.06 -5.84 -44.96
C LYS A 128 -8.18 -4.80 -44.80
N SER A 129 -9.23 -5.13 -44.04
CA SER A 129 -10.43 -4.29 -43.87
C SER A 129 -10.76 -4.11 -42.39
N LEU A 130 -10.54 -2.88 -41.89
CA LEU A 130 -10.91 -2.49 -40.52
C LEU A 130 -12.43 -2.51 -40.30
N LYS A 131 -13.24 -2.27 -41.35
CA LYS A 131 -14.70 -2.29 -41.25
C LYS A 131 -15.23 -3.65 -40.81
N LEU A 132 -14.62 -4.71 -41.35
CA LEU A 132 -15.02 -6.10 -41.06
C LEU A 132 -14.67 -6.51 -39.62
N VAL A 133 -13.58 -5.99 -39.06
CA VAL A 133 -13.19 -6.17 -37.65
C VAL A 133 -14.25 -5.57 -36.71
N PHE A 134 -14.75 -4.37 -37.01
CA PHE A 134 -15.81 -3.72 -36.23
C PHE A 134 -17.16 -4.45 -36.33
N TYR A 135 -17.55 -4.94 -37.51
CA TYR A 135 -18.78 -5.73 -37.66
C TYR A 135 -18.74 -7.04 -36.88
N ILE A 136 -17.61 -7.75 -36.91
CA ILE A 136 -17.44 -9.01 -36.18
C ILE A 136 -17.45 -8.77 -34.67
N SER A 137 -16.74 -7.73 -34.20
CA SER A 137 -16.71 -7.35 -32.78
C SER A 137 -18.10 -6.99 -32.26
N GLY A 138 -18.84 -6.15 -32.97
CA GLY A 138 -20.19 -5.74 -32.57
C GLY A 138 -21.22 -6.88 -32.63
N SER A 139 -21.15 -7.74 -33.65
CA SER A 139 -22.04 -8.92 -33.76
C SER A 139 -21.79 -9.93 -32.63
N CYS A 140 -20.53 -10.13 -32.23
CA CYS A 140 -20.16 -11.00 -31.12
C CYS A 140 -20.69 -10.49 -29.77
N GLN A 141 -20.65 -9.17 -29.54
CA GLN A 141 -21.17 -8.55 -28.32
C GLN A 141 -22.71 -8.61 -28.23
N LEU A 142 -23.41 -8.45 -29.36
CA LEU A 142 -24.86 -8.64 -29.44
C LEU A 142 -25.26 -10.09 -29.14
N LEU A 143 -24.51 -11.07 -29.67
CA LEU A 143 -24.73 -12.49 -29.38
C LEU A 143 -24.48 -12.81 -27.90
N ALA A 144 -23.43 -12.24 -27.30
CA ALA A 144 -23.13 -12.39 -25.88
C ALA A 144 -24.25 -11.85 -24.99
N ALA A 145 -24.83 -10.69 -25.33
CA ALA A 145 -25.97 -10.12 -24.60
C ALA A 145 -27.20 -11.05 -24.64
N ALA A 146 -27.48 -11.68 -25.79
CA ALA A 146 -28.58 -12.65 -25.94
C ALA A 146 -28.34 -13.93 -25.10
N CYS A 147 -27.11 -14.46 -25.07
CA CYS A 147 -26.76 -15.63 -24.28
C CYS A 147 -26.93 -15.40 -22.77
N VAL A 148 -26.51 -14.22 -22.27
CA VAL A 148 -26.64 -13.88 -20.83
C VAL A 148 -28.11 -13.81 -20.39
N LEU A 149 -29.02 -13.30 -21.25
CA LEU A 149 -30.46 -13.31 -20.98
C LEU A 149 -31.03 -14.72 -20.82
N ILE A 150 -30.60 -15.66 -21.66
CA ILE A 150 -31.07 -17.06 -21.65
C ILE A 150 -30.57 -17.76 -20.37
N ILE A 151 -29.29 -17.59 -20.02
CA ILE A 151 -28.68 -18.19 -18.83
C ILE A 151 -29.33 -17.66 -17.54
N CYS A 152 -29.63 -16.36 -17.47
CA CYS A 152 -30.28 -15.77 -16.30
C CYS A 152 -31.70 -16.30 -16.06
N LYS A 153 -32.45 -16.67 -17.12
CA LYS A 153 -33.74 -17.35 -16.98
C LYS A 153 -33.60 -18.77 -16.41
N PHE A 154 -32.49 -19.45 -16.67
CA PHE A 154 -32.26 -20.85 -16.27
C PHE A 154 -31.79 -21.01 -14.82
N ILE A 155 -30.89 -20.13 -14.34
CA ILE A 155 -30.29 -20.20 -12.98
C ILE A 155 -31.31 -19.98 -11.86
N ARG A 156 -32.36 -19.16 -12.09
CA ARG A 156 -33.41 -18.90 -11.11
C ARG A 156 -34.15 -20.17 -10.66
N LYS A 157 -34.01 -21.27 -11.40
CA LYS A 157 -34.60 -22.57 -11.12
C LYS A 157 -33.80 -23.44 -10.12
N MET A 158 -32.54 -23.10 -9.78
CA MET A 158 -31.63 -23.95 -8.97
C MET A 158 -31.36 -23.50 -7.52
N SER A 159 -31.72 -22.27 -7.10
CA SER A 159 -31.21 -21.66 -5.85
C SER A 159 -31.96 -22.00 -4.53
N PHE A 160 -32.80 -23.04 -4.44
CA PHE A 160 -33.72 -23.21 -3.30
C PHE A 160 -33.24 -24.13 -2.14
N ASN A 161 -32.02 -24.69 -2.11
CA ASN A 161 -31.74 -25.89 -1.28
C ASN A 161 -30.55 -25.90 -0.26
N SER A 162 -29.94 -24.79 0.19
CA SER A 162 -28.74 -24.92 1.07
C SER A 162 -28.51 -23.88 2.18
N VAL A 163 -29.43 -23.76 3.15
CA VAL A 163 -29.20 -22.95 4.37
C VAL A 163 -29.64 -23.74 5.61
N GLN A 164 -28.71 -24.37 6.36
CA GLN A 164 -29.04 -24.87 7.70
C GLN A 164 -27.90 -25.14 8.72
N HIS A 165 -26.60 -24.89 8.48
CA HIS A 165 -25.54 -25.45 9.37
C HIS A 165 -24.56 -24.51 10.10
N GLU A 166 -24.78 -23.19 10.18
CA GLU A 166 -23.75 -22.27 10.70
C GLU A 166 -24.19 -21.40 11.91
N THR A 167 -24.57 -22.01 13.04
CA THR A 167 -25.06 -21.27 14.23
C THR A 167 -24.42 -21.59 15.59
N VAL A 168 -23.39 -22.45 15.73
CA VAL A 168 -23.01 -22.98 17.06
C VAL A 168 -21.63 -22.56 17.63
N LEU A 169 -20.77 -21.80 16.92
CA LEU A 169 -19.37 -21.57 17.35
C LEU A 169 -19.00 -20.11 17.73
N LYS A 170 -19.92 -19.33 18.30
CA LYS A 170 -19.68 -17.88 18.57
C LYS A 170 -19.48 -17.43 20.01
N ASP A 171 -19.48 -18.31 21.00
CA ASP A 171 -19.27 -17.91 22.38
C ASP A 171 -17.85 -18.26 22.85
N VAL A 172 -17.20 -17.33 23.56
CA VAL A 172 -15.85 -17.40 24.19
C VAL A 172 -14.66 -16.75 23.43
N GLU A 173 -14.82 -15.58 22.81
CA GLU A 173 -13.66 -14.69 22.56
C GLU A 173 -13.88 -13.30 23.19
N SER A 174 -12.97 -12.97 24.11
CA SER A 174 -12.90 -11.78 24.96
C SER A 174 -13.00 -10.45 24.20
N TYR A 175 -13.82 -9.55 24.75
CA TYR A 175 -14.12 -8.20 24.25
C TYR A 175 -12.88 -7.29 24.12
N GLU A 176 -12.36 -7.17 22.91
CA GLU A 176 -11.67 -5.96 22.44
C GLU A 176 -12.52 -5.38 21.29
N LYS A 177 -13.51 -4.54 21.61
CA LYS A 177 -14.37 -3.89 20.58
C LYS A 177 -13.52 -2.90 19.78
N ARG A 178 -12.93 -3.38 18.68
CA ARG A 178 -12.35 -2.54 17.63
C ARG A 178 -13.46 -1.64 17.06
N PRO A 179 -13.21 -0.34 16.80
CA PRO A 179 -14.20 0.50 16.14
C PRO A 179 -14.57 -0.14 14.80
N VAL A 180 -15.86 -0.23 14.50
CA VAL A 180 -16.33 -0.78 13.22
C VAL A 180 -15.72 0.10 12.12
N PRO A 181 -14.82 -0.44 11.26
CA PRO A 181 -14.15 0.37 10.26
C PRO A 181 -15.19 0.95 9.31
N PRO A 182 -15.14 2.26 9.01
CA PRO A 182 -16.16 2.89 8.17
C PRO A 182 -16.19 2.33 6.74
N ASP A 183 -15.16 1.58 6.30
CA ASP A 183 -15.05 0.90 4.99
C ASP A 183 -15.33 1.82 3.76
N GLY A 184 -15.23 3.13 3.99
CA GLY A 184 -15.64 4.20 3.10
C GLY A 184 -15.60 5.58 3.78
N GLY A 185 -16.15 6.60 3.10
CA GLY A 185 -16.17 7.98 3.59
C GLY A 185 -14.78 8.56 3.79
N TRP A 186 -14.50 9.06 5.00
CA TRP A 186 -13.20 9.64 5.36
C TRP A 186 -12.04 8.65 5.27
N GLY A 187 -12.31 7.33 5.27
CA GLY A 187 -11.28 6.31 5.05
C GLY A 187 -10.54 6.46 3.72
N TRP A 188 -11.20 6.91 2.65
CA TRP A 188 -10.53 7.16 1.36
C TRP A 188 -9.62 8.39 1.39
N VAL A 189 -10.01 9.40 2.17
CA VAL A 189 -9.18 10.59 2.41
C VAL A 189 -7.92 10.20 3.19
N VAL A 190 -8.08 9.34 4.20
CA VAL A 190 -6.94 8.77 4.95
C VAL A 190 -6.08 7.85 4.07
N CYS A 191 -6.69 7.08 3.17
CA CYS A 191 -5.97 6.25 2.21
C CYS A 191 -5.14 7.09 1.23
N PHE A 192 -5.71 8.18 0.71
CA PHE A 192 -5.00 9.13 -0.12
C PHE A 192 -3.85 9.79 0.65
N ALA A 193 -4.10 10.25 1.89
CA ALA A 193 -3.07 10.81 2.75
C ALA A 193 -1.94 9.79 3.00
N ALA A 194 -2.25 8.53 3.27
CA ALA A 194 -1.27 7.46 3.45
C ALA A 194 -0.47 7.18 2.16
N ALA A 195 -1.11 7.20 0.99
CA ALA A 195 -0.44 7.10 -0.29
C ALA A 195 0.52 8.28 -0.54
N SER A 196 0.10 9.51 -0.23
CA SER A 196 0.94 10.71 -0.34
C SER A 196 2.10 10.72 0.65
N LEU A 197 1.91 10.20 1.87
CA LEU A 197 3.00 10.02 2.83
C LEU A 197 4.04 9.02 2.30
N CYS A 198 3.58 7.89 1.75
CA CYS A 198 4.44 6.89 1.13
C CYS A 198 5.20 7.45 -0.09
N PHE A 199 4.53 8.30 -0.88
CA PHE A 199 5.13 9.04 -1.99
C PHE A 199 6.28 9.92 -1.51
N ILE A 200 6.07 10.77 -0.50
CA ILE A 200 7.10 11.68 0.01
C ILE A 200 8.29 10.90 0.59
N VAL A 201 8.03 9.83 1.34
CA VAL A 201 9.09 9.02 1.94
C VAL A 201 10.01 8.42 0.87
N ASN A 202 9.44 7.78 -0.15
CA ASN A 202 10.23 7.17 -1.22
C ASN A 202 10.83 8.23 -2.17
N ALA A 203 10.18 9.38 -2.34
CA ALA A 203 10.73 10.50 -3.09
C ALA A 203 12.01 11.07 -2.46
N VAL A 204 12.16 11.01 -1.13
CA VAL A 204 13.36 11.50 -0.43
C VAL A 204 14.42 10.41 -0.29
N THR A 205 14.04 9.16 0.00
CA THR A 205 15.01 8.06 0.21
C THR A 205 15.56 7.49 -1.08
N SER A 206 14.74 7.37 -2.14
CA SER A 206 15.15 6.69 -3.36
C SER A 206 16.27 7.40 -4.14
N PRO A 207 16.29 8.74 -4.26
CA PRO A 207 17.34 9.44 -5.00
C PRO A 207 18.69 9.56 -4.27
N SER A 208 18.89 8.86 -3.14
CA SER A 208 20.12 8.93 -2.34
C SER A 208 21.40 8.74 -3.16
N GLY A 209 21.35 7.93 -4.24
CA GLY A 209 22.46 7.74 -5.16
C GLY A 209 22.80 8.95 -6.03
N ILE A 210 21.79 9.67 -6.53
CA ILE A 210 21.98 10.91 -7.29
C ILE A 210 22.47 12.01 -6.33
N PHE A 211 21.91 12.05 -5.12
CA PHE A 211 22.33 12.97 -4.08
C PHE A 211 23.80 12.75 -3.69
N LEU A 212 24.27 11.50 -3.60
CA LEU A 212 25.67 11.17 -3.35
C LEU A 212 26.63 11.78 -4.40
N ILE A 213 26.27 11.72 -5.69
CA ILE A 213 27.05 12.34 -6.78
C ILE A 213 27.10 13.86 -6.61
N GLY A 214 25.99 14.48 -6.22
CA GLY A 214 25.93 15.92 -5.92
C GLY A 214 26.81 16.31 -4.74
N LEU A 215 26.86 15.46 -3.70
CA LEU A 215 27.66 15.71 -2.50
C LEU A 215 29.17 15.63 -2.77
N THR A 216 29.63 14.65 -3.56
CA THR A 216 31.05 14.54 -3.96
C THR A 216 31.57 15.73 -4.78
N ARG A 217 30.69 16.52 -5.39
CA ARG A 217 31.10 17.72 -6.15
C ARG A 217 31.39 18.92 -5.24
N ILE A 218 30.80 18.95 -4.06
CA ILE A 218 30.84 20.11 -3.15
C ILE A 218 31.83 19.85 -2.00
N PHE A 219 31.95 18.60 -1.57
CA PHE A 219 32.80 18.22 -0.47
C PHE A 219 33.83 17.18 -0.91
N ASP A 220 35.06 17.34 -0.44
CA ASP A 220 36.21 16.47 -0.74
C ASP A 220 36.36 15.31 0.27
N ASP A 221 35.29 14.98 0.99
CA ASP A 221 35.25 13.88 1.96
C ASP A 221 35.11 12.51 1.23
N PRO A 222 35.52 11.40 1.85
CA PRO A 222 35.42 10.07 1.26
C PRO A 222 33.97 9.59 1.04
N VAL A 223 33.74 8.71 0.05
CA VAL A 223 32.41 8.23 -0.34
C VAL A 223 31.73 7.46 0.81
N SER A 224 32.51 6.75 1.63
CA SER A 224 32.04 6.13 2.89
C SER A 224 31.37 7.11 3.85
N LYS A 225 31.91 8.32 4.00
CA LYS A 225 31.36 9.36 4.88
C LYS A 225 30.14 10.02 4.25
N LEU A 226 30.20 10.33 2.96
CA LEU A 226 29.10 10.93 2.19
C LEU A 226 27.88 10.01 2.11
N SER A 227 28.10 8.71 1.90
CA SER A 227 27.04 7.71 1.80
C SER A 227 26.29 7.47 3.12
N LEU A 228 26.86 7.89 4.26
CA LEU A 228 26.22 7.81 5.57
C LEU A 228 24.90 8.61 5.62
N ILE A 229 24.79 9.70 4.87
CA ILE A 229 23.54 10.49 4.81
C ILE A 229 22.40 9.64 4.23
N GLY A 230 22.63 9.00 3.08
CA GLY A 230 21.67 8.07 2.47
C GLY A 230 21.39 6.86 3.35
N ALA A 231 22.41 6.36 4.05
CA ALA A 231 22.30 5.25 4.98
C ALA A 231 21.40 5.57 6.18
N LEU A 232 21.55 6.77 6.75
CA LEU A 232 20.70 7.23 7.83
C LEU A 232 19.25 7.39 7.37
N LEU A 233 19.02 7.98 6.19
CA LEU A 233 17.66 8.12 5.64
C LEU A 233 16.98 6.77 5.43
N ILE A 234 17.65 5.81 4.77
CA ILE A 234 17.08 4.50 4.48
C ILE A 234 16.98 3.64 5.76
N GLY A 235 18.07 3.54 6.52
CA GLY A 235 18.14 2.72 7.73
C GLY A 235 17.16 3.18 8.80
N LEU A 236 17.13 4.47 9.14
CA LEU A 236 16.23 5.02 10.15
C LEU A 236 14.77 4.98 9.71
N SER A 237 14.49 5.05 8.40
CA SER A 237 13.13 4.90 7.88
C SER A 237 12.51 3.53 8.21
N MET A 238 13.33 2.48 8.35
CA MET A 238 12.91 1.12 8.70
C MET A 238 13.03 0.85 10.21
N LEU A 239 14.07 1.38 10.86
CA LEU A 239 14.33 1.24 12.31
C LEU A 239 13.28 1.95 13.18
N ALA A 240 12.62 2.99 12.66
CA ALA A 240 11.62 3.75 13.41
C ALA A 240 10.32 2.98 13.70
N ALA A 241 10.10 1.78 13.14
CA ALA A 241 8.84 1.04 13.28
C ALA A 241 8.40 0.77 14.74
N PRO A 242 9.27 0.24 15.63
CA PRO A 242 8.88 -0.03 17.01
C PRO A 242 8.68 1.25 17.82
N VAL A 243 9.48 2.28 17.55
CA VAL A 243 9.40 3.59 18.21
C VAL A 243 8.08 4.27 17.84
N ALA A 244 7.73 4.26 16.55
CA ALA A 244 6.44 4.75 16.08
C ALA A 244 5.29 3.97 16.73
N ASN A 245 5.36 2.64 16.79
CA ASN A 245 4.33 1.82 17.42
C ASN A 245 4.17 2.11 18.93
N MET A 246 5.28 2.35 19.65
CA MET A 246 5.25 2.72 21.06
C MET A 246 4.66 4.12 21.27
N LEU A 247 5.02 5.09 20.42
CA LEU A 247 4.45 6.44 20.45
C LEU A 247 2.94 6.42 20.22
N LEU A 248 2.44 5.52 19.37
CA LEU A 248 1.01 5.36 19.08
C LEU A 248 0.18 4.82 20.25
N VAL A 249 0.83 4.25 21.28
CA VAL A 249 0.15 3.88 22.53
C VAL A 249 -0.20 5.12 23.36
N TYR A 250 0.63 6.16 23.31
CA TYR A 250 0.47 7.37 24.10
C TYR A 250 -0.13 8.54 23.31
N PHE A 251 0.11 8.60 22.00
CA PHE A 251 -0.27 9.70 21.12
C PHE A 251 -1.13 9.20 19.96
N SER A 252 -2.08 10.02 19.50
CA SER A 252 -2.89 9.69 18.33
C SER A 252 -2.05 9.67 17.04
N HIS A 253 -2.43 8.83 16.06
CA HIS A 253 -1.80 8.75 14.73
C HIS A 253 -1.60 10.13 14.08
N ARG A 254 -2.59 11.02 14.19
CA ARG A 254 -2.54 12.41 13.71
C ARG A 254 -1.34 13.18 14.27
N THR A 255 -1.19 13.17 15.58
CA THR A 255 -0.16 13.94 16.30
C THR A 255 1.23 13.43 15.95
N VAL A 256 1.39 12.10 15.86
CA VAL A 256 2.67 11.48 15.50
C VAL A 256 3.09 11.85 14.07
N ILE A 257 2.18 11.85 13.10
CA ILE A 257 2.51 12.24 11.72
C ILE A 257 2.86 13.73 11.62
N ILE A 258 2.15 14.60 12.34
CA ILE A 258 2.43 16.05 12.36
C ILE A 258 3.80 16.32 12.98
N LEU A 259 4.10 15.71 14.13
CA LEU A 259 5.41 15.85 14.78
C LEU A 259 6.54 15.33 13.88
N ALA A 260 6.33 14.20 13.19
CA ALA A 260 7.28 13.69 12.22
C ALA A 260 7.51 14.70 11.07
N GLY A 261 6.45 15.24 10.46
CA GLY A 261 6.57 16.24 9.39
C GLY A 261 7.32 17.51 9.81
N LEU A 262 7.06 18.03 11.01
CA LEU A 262 7.80 19.18 11.57
C LEU A 262 9.27 18.84 11.81
N LEU A 263 9.55 17.65 12.35
CA LEU A 263 10.90 17.17 12.57
C LEU A 263 11.67 17.03 11.25
N GLY A 264 11.02 16.48 10.21
CA GLY A 264 11.60 16.37 8.86
C GLY A 264 11.87 17.72 8.21
N PHE A 265 10.95 18.69 8.35
CA PHE A 265 11.14 20.06 7.90
C PHE A 265 12.36 20.71 8.56
N ILE A 266 12.47 20.62 9.89
CA ILE A 266 13.61 21.15 10.66
C ILE A 266 14.92 20.46 10.24
N GLY A 267 14.91 19.13 10.07
CA GLY A 267 16.09 18.39 9.63
C GLY A 267 16.59 18.82 8.24
N ALA A 268 15.67 18.97 7.27
CA ALA A 268 16.02 19.36 5.91
C ALA A 268 16.41 20.85 5.77
N ILE A 269 15.73 21.76 6.49
CA ILE A 269 16.09 23.19 6.45
C ILE A 269 17.44 23.45 7.11
N LEU A 270 17.73 22.81 8.26
CA LEU A 270 19.06 22.87 8.88
C LEU A 270 20.13 22.23 7.98
N GLY A 271 19.76 21.16 7.27
CA GLY A 271 20.61 20.53 6.25
C GLY A 271 20.99 21.49 5.12
N ALA A 272 20.06 22.33 4.65
CA ALA A 272 20.33 23.30 3.59
C ALA A 272 21.34 24.40 4.01
N PHE A 273 21.40 24.74 5.30
CA PHE A 273 22.35 25.69 5.86
C PHE A 273 23.65 25.03 6.36
N SER A 274 23.78 23.71 6.22
CA SER A 274 24.98 23.00 6.66
C SER A 274 26.21 23.44 5.85
N THR A 275 27.28 23.76 6.56
CA THR A 275 28.59 24.14 5.99
C THR A 275 29.60 22.99 6.04
N SER A 276 29.31 21.94 6.82
CA SER A 276 30.12 20.72 6.93
C SER A 276 29.26 19.47 6.74
N ILE A 277 29.90 18.38 6.29
CA ILE A 277 29.23 17.08 6.14
C ILE A 277 28.76 16.52 7.46
N ASP A 278 29.53 16.68 8.53
CA ASP A 278 29.16 16.19 9.86
C ASP A 278 27.86 16.86 10.35
N MET A 279 27.71 18.16 10.07
CA MET A 279 26.46 18.87 10.35
C MET A 279 25.31 18.34 9.49
N MET A 280 25.54 18.00 8.22
CA MET A 280 24.51 17.46 7.33
C MET A 280 24.10 16.03 7.66
N ILE A 281 25.03 15.19 8.13
CA ILE A 281 24.77 13.84 8.65
C ILE A 281 23.80 13.90 9.82
N VAL A 282 24.04 14.83 10.77
CA VAL A 282 23.17 14.99 11.95
C VAL A 282 21.83 15.62 11.56
N THR A 283 21.83 16.67 10.73
CA THR A 283 20.60 17.40 10.40
C THR A 283 19.74 16.67 9.37
N TYR A 284 20.24 16.45 8.16
CA TYR A 284 19.47 15.82 7.10
C TYR A 284 19.42 14.29 7.25
N GLY A 285 20.55 13.64 7.58
CA GLY A 285 20.59 12.19 7.73
C GLY A 285 19.75 11.68 8.92
N LEU A 286 20.14 12.06 10.14
CA LEU A 286 19.55 11.54 11.37
C LEU A 286 18.14 12.09 11.63
N ILE A 287 17.97 13.42 11.66
CA ILE A 287 16.68 14.04 12.02
C ILE A 287 15.62 13.75 10.95
N ALA A 288 15.95 13.94 9.65
CA ALA A 288 14.99 13.64 8.60
C ALA A 288 14.74 12.13 8.45
N GLY A 289 15.74 11.27 8.67
CA GLY A 289 15.58 9.81 8.63
C GLY A 289 14.59 9.29 9.67
N VAL A 290 14.66 9.78 10.91
CA VAL A 290 13.69 9.44 11.99
C VAL A 290 12.28 9.92 11.62
N SER A 291 12.16 11.14 11.10
CA SER A 291 10.88 11.68 10.60
C SER A 291 10.26 10.78 9.52
N LEU A 292 11.01 10.45 8.47
CA LEU A 292 10.52 9.64 7.35
C LEU A 292 10.01 8.28 7.81
N GLY A 293 10.70 7.63 8.74
CA GLY A 293 10.28 6.35 9.30
C GLY A 293 8.99 6.44 10.11
N MET A 294 8.87 7.44 11.00
CA MET A 294 7.65 7.64 11.78
C MET A 294 6.43 7.93 10.89
N SER A 295 6.60 8.75 9.84
CA SER A 295 5.54 9.06 8.88
C SER A 295 5.11 7.84 8.07
N PHE A 296 6.07 7.05 7.57
CA PHE A 296 5.78 5.84 6.78
C PHE A 296 4.96 4.82 7.57
N PHE A 297 5.45 4.41 8.74
CA PHE A 297 4.78 3.37 9.52
C PHE A 297 3.43 3.83 10.06
N THR A 298 3.35 5.06 10.57
CA THR A 298 2.08 5.58 11.11
C THR A 298 1.01 5.72 10.01
N GLY A 299 1.40 6.13 8.80
CA GLY A 299 0.52 6.22 7.63
C GLY A 299 -0.01 4.85 7.17
N GLN A 300 0.85 3.83 7.17
CA GLN A 300 0.44 2.47 6.79
C GLN A 300 -0.50 1.85 7.82
N ILE A 301 -0.23 2.05 9.11
CA ILE A 301 -1.05 1.52 10.19
C ILE A 301 -2.45 2.16 10.16
N ILE A 302 -2.56 3.48 10.00
CA ILE A 302 -3.86 4.16 10.00
C ILE A 302 -4.71 3.77 8.77
N ALA A 303 -4.12 3.64 7.59
CA ALA A 303 -4.83 3.15 6.41
C ALA A 303 -5.36 1.73 6.61
N GLY A 304 -4.60 0.88 7.30
CA GLY A 304 -5.01 -0.48 7.66
C GLY A 304 -6.16 -0.55 8.67
N PHE A 305 -6.35 0.47 9.52
CA PHE A 305 -7.43 0.52 10.52
C PHE A 305 -8.75 1.08 9.98
N TYR A 306 -8.71 1.92 8.94
CA TYR A 306 -9.92 2.52 8.36
C TYR A 306 -10.74 1.58 7.48
N PHE A 307 -10.19 0.42 7.10
CA PHE A 307 -10.83 -0.55 6.22
C PHE A 307 -10.73 -1.97 6.78
N GLU A 308 -11.86 -2.66 6.85
CA GLU A 308 -11.98 -4.09 7.14
C GLU A 308 -12.17 -4.89 5.85
N LYS A 309 -13.21 -4.54 5.06
CA LYS A 309 -13.56 -5.25 3.81
C LYS A 309 -12.66 -4.87 2.64
N LYS A 310 -12.21 -3.61 2.59
CA LYS A 310 -11.36 -3.06 1.50
C LYS A 310 -9.89 -2.88 1.93
N ARG A 311 -9.45 -3.55 3.00
CA ARG A 311 -8.13 -3.38 3.62
C ARG A 311 -6.96 -3.60 2.66
N ALA A 312 -7.00 -4.69 1.89
CA ALA A 312 -5.95 -5.01 0.92
C ALA A 312 -5.87 -3.97 -0.21
N LEU A 313 -7.02 -3.48 -0.68
CA LEU A 313 -7.09 -2.40 -1.67
C LEU A 313 -6.51 -1.09 -1.12
N ALA A 314 -6.83 -0.73 0.12
CA ALA A 314 -6.33 0.49 0.76
C ALA A 314 -4.80 0.46 1.02
N ILE A 315 -4.27 -0.66 1.50
CA ILE A 315 -2.81 -0.84 1.68
C ILE A 315 -2.10 -0.88 0.32
N GLY A 316 -2.70 -1.53 -0.69
CA GLY A 316 -2.20 -1.55 -2.06
C GLY A 316 -2.10 -0.14 -2.66
N ILE A 317 -3.17 0.65 -2.61
CA ILE A 317 -3.20 2.05 -3.07
C ILE A 317 -2.15 2.90 -2.32
N SER A 318 -2.01 2.69 -0.99
CA SER A 318 -1.02 3.40 -0.18
C SER A 318 0.42 3.08 -0.59
N ASN A 319 0.71 1.82 -0.96
CA ASN A 319 2.03 1.40 -1.44
C ASN A 319 2.34 1.87 -2.86
N CYS A 320 1.34 1.96 -3.75
CA CYS A 320 1.53 2.52 -5.09
C CYS A 320 2.09 3.95 -5.07
N GLY A 321 1.76 4.73 -4.03
CA GLY A 321 2.34 6.06 -3.80
C GLY A 321 3.87 6.05 -3.75
N GLY A 322 4.47 5.02 -3.14
CA GLY A 322 5.93 4.90 -3.02
C GLY A 322 6.64 4.74 -4.37
N GLY A 323 6.11 3.88 -5.24
CA GLY A 323 6.66 3.67 -6.59
C GLY A 323 6.55 4.92 -7.48
N MET A 324 5.42 5.64 -7.37
CA MET A 324 5.23 6.92 -8.04
C MET A 324 6.20 7.99 -7.50
N GLY A 325 6.47 8.00 -6.19
CA GLY A 325 7.42 8.90 -5.54
C GLY A 325 8.84 8.72 -6.06
N THR A 326 9.29 7.47 -6.19
CA THR A 326 10.58 7.13 -6.81
C THR A 326 10.66 7.63 -8.26
N LEU A 327 9.61 7.45 -9.06
CA LEU A 327 9.59 7.90 -10.46
C LEU A 327 9.75 9.42 -10.56
N VAL A 328 8.87 10.17 -9.88
CA VAL A 328 8.84 11.63 -9.99
C VAL A 328 10.12 12.24 -9.40
N ALA A 329 10.58 11.75 -8.24
CA ALA A 329 11.75 12.32 -7.58
C ALA A 329 13.04 12.08 -8.36
N ASN A 330 13.25 10.90 -8.96
CA ASN A 330 14.48 10.66 -9.72
C ASN A 330 14.55 11.48 -11.02
N MET A 331 13.42 11.80 -11.67
CA MET A 331 13.41 12.72 -12.81
C MET A 331 13.63 14.17 -12.40
N LEU A 332 12.99 14.59 -11.30
CA LEU A 332 12.98 15.99 -10.88
C LEU A 332 14.28 16.39 -10.17
N LEU A 333 14.83 15.52 -9.33
CA LEU A 333 15.92 15.88 -8.42
C LEU A 333 17.21 16.25 -9.15
N GLU A 334 17.54 15.58 -10.25
CA GLU A 334 18.71 15.97 -11.06
C GLU A 334 18.55 17.38 -11.62
N TYR A 335 17.40 17.68 -12.20
CA TYR A 335 17.10 19.01 -12.70
C TYR A 335 17.17 20.08 -11.59
N LEU A 336 16.69 19.76 -10.38
CA LEU A 336 16.80 20.67 -9.24
C LEU A 336 18.26 20.92 -8.81
N ILE A 337 19.08 19.87 -8.78
CA ILE A 337 20.48 19.97 -8.39
C ILE A 337 21.26 20.83 -9.41
N ASP A 338 20.99 20.66 -10.70
CA ASP A 338 21.69 21.40 -11.76
C ASP A 338 21.29 22.89 -11.79
N PHE A 339 20.01 23.21 -11.55
CA PHE A 339 19.51 24.60 -11.61
C PHE A 339 19.66 25.37 -10.30
N TYR A 340 19.33 24.75 -9.15
CA TYR A 340 19.26 25.42 -7.85
C TYR A 340 20.41 25.05 -6.91
N GLY A 341 21.28 24.11 -7.33
CA GLY A 341 22.33 23.56 -6.48
C GLY A 341 21.80 22.68 -5.35
N LEU A 342 22.71 22.09 -4.59
CA LEU A 342 22.38 21.17 -3.48
C LEU A 342 21.56 21.87 -2.38
N ARG A 343 21.93 23.10 -2.00
CA ARG A 343 21.26 23.86 -0.93
C ARG A 343 19.83 24.26 -1.32
N GLY A 344 19.63 24.75 -2.54
CA GLY A 344 18.30 25.07 -3.06
C GLY A 344 17.42 23.82 -3.18
N THR A 345 18.01 22.69 -3.59
CA THR A 345 17.30 21.41 -3.65
C THR A 345 16.86 20.92 -2.26
N LEU A 346 17.72 21.02 -1.24
CA LEU A 346 17.37 20.68 0.15
C LEU A 346 16.25 21.59 0.71
N LEU A 347 16.23 22.88 0.35
CA LEU A 347 15.13 23.78 0.71
C LEU A 347 13.81 23.35 0.07
N LEU A 348 13.81 22.95 -1.20
CA LEU A 348 12.61 22.45 -1.88
C LEU A 348 12.14 21.11 -1.27
N ILE A 349 13.07 20.22 -0.91
CA ILE A 349 12.77 18.99 -0.17
C ILE A 349 12.16 19.31 1.21
N SER A 350 12.65 20.34 1.91
CA SER A 350 12.06 20.76 3.19
C SER A 350 10.60 21.18 3.02
N GLY A 351 10.27 21.92 1.96
CA GLY A 351 8.88 22.27 1.63
C GLY A 351 8.02 21.03 1.31
N ALA A 352 8.57 20.05 0.59
CA ALA A 352 7.90 18.77 0.36
C ALA A 352 7.65 17.99 1.67
N LEU A 353 8.62 17.96 2.59
CA LEU A 353 8.48 17.33 3.91
C LEU A 353 7.46 18.06 4.78
N LEU A 354 7.32 19.38 4.68
CA LEU A 354 6.31 20.12 5.43
C LEU A 354 4.88 19.71 5.02
N ASN A 355 4.66 19.26 3.77
CA ASN A 355 3.36 18.73 3.33
C ASN A 355 2.95 17.46 4.08
N ILE A 356 3.88 16.74 4.73
CA ILE A 356 3.56 15.63 5.65
C ILE A 356 2.62 16.11 6.76
N VAL A 357 2.76 17.36 7.24
CA VAL A 357 1.88 17.95 8.26
C VAL A 357 0.45 18.08 7.75
N VAL A 358 0.28 18.49 6.49
CA VAL A 358 -1.03 18.60 5.83
C VAL A 358 -1.66 17.22 5.73
N PHE A 359 -0.94 16.23 5.20
CA PHE A 359 -1.44 14.84 5.11
C PHE A 359 -1.70 14.23 6.49
N GLY A 360 -0.89 14.55 7.50
CA GLY A 360 -1.11 14.15 8.88
C GLY A 360 -2.40 14.75 9.47
N SER A 361 -2.75 15.98 9.10
CA SER A 361 -4.00 16.61 9.54
C SER A 361 -5.26 15.92 9.00
N LEU A 362 -5.16 15.28 7.83
CA LEU A 362 -6.22 14.49 7.20
C LEU A 362 -6.43 13.14 7.92
N CYS A 363 -5.41 12.61 8.59
CA CYS A 363 -5.43 11.37 9.36
C CYS A 363 -6.19 11.51 10.69
N ARG A 364 -7.52 11.50 10.68
CA ARG A 364 -8.34 11.60 11.91
C ARG A 364 -8.25 10.33 12.76
N PRO A 365 -8.18 10.41 14.10
CA PRO A 365 -8.31 9.23 14.95
C PRO A 365 -9.74 8.68 14.89
N LEU A 366 -9.89 7.35 14.83
CA LEU A 366 -11.20 6.69 14.93
C LEU A 366 -11.72 6.82 16.36
N GLN A 367 -12.94 7.35 16.54
CA GLN A 367 -13.60 7.43 17.85
C GLN A 367 -14.14 6.06 18.26
N TYR A 368 -13.82 5.61 19.46
CA TYR A 368 -14.37 4.38 20.04
C TYR A 368 -15.82 4.64 20.49
N ALA A 369 -16.79 4.07 19.76
CA ALA A 369 -18.19 4.11 20.17
C ALA A 369 -18.50 2.90 21.06
N TYR A 370 -18.58 3.09 22.37
CA TYR A 370 -19.22 2.12 23.26
C TYR A 370 -20.73 2.17 23.01
N LYS A 371 -21.23 1.23 22.22
CA LYS A 371 -22.67 0.98 22.16
C LYS A 371 -23.03 0.09 23.35
N ASN A 372 -23.68 0.67 24.35
CA ASN A 372 -24.31 -0.08 25.44
C ASN A 372 -25.36 -0.99 24.80
N VAL A 373 -25.12 -2.30 24.88
CA VAL A 373 -26.11 -3.32 24.55
C VAL A 373 -26.71 -3.74 25.89
N GLU A 374 -27.48 -2.84 26.48
CA GLU A 374 -28.50 -3.18 27.46
C GLU A 374 -29.78 -2.53 26.97
N GLN A 375 -30.91 -3.24 27.12
CA GLN A 375 -32.22 -2.96 26.51
C GLN A 375 -32.42 -3.50 25.08
N LYS A 376 -32.34 -4.82 24.91
CA LYS A 376 -33.26 -5.51 23.99
C LYS A 376 -33.60 -6.96 24.35
N GLU A 377 -33.52 -7.33 25.63
CA GLU A 377 -34.05 -8.60 26.14
C GLU A 377 -34.91 -8.35 27.38
N SER A 378 -36.11 -7.79 27.19
CA SER A 378 -37.19 -7.91 28.17
C SER A 378 -38.52 -7.42 27.58
N LYS A 379 -39.00 -8.04 26.50
CA LYS A 379 -40.43 -8.00 26.13
C LYS A 379 -40.86 -9.31 25.46
N ALA A 380 -41.16 -10.31 26.30
CA ALA A 380 -42.23 -11.27 26.07
C ALA A 380 -43.01 -11.39 27.39
N SER A 381 -44.32 -11.12 27.31
CA SER A 381 -45.31 -10.88 28.40
C SER A 381 -45.65 -12.15 29.21
N PRO A 382 -46.40 -12.11 30.36
CA PRO A 382 -47.78 -11.56 30.44
C PRO A 382 -48.18 -10.81 31.73
N ASP A 383 -49.33 -10.13 31.60
CA ASP A 383 -50.29 -9.65 32.62
C ASP A 383 -50.02 -8.44 33.53
N GLY A 384 -51.02 -7.55 33.54
CA GLY A 384 -51.52 -6.92 34.77
C GLY A 384 -51.22 -5.43 35.03
N THR A 385 -52.15 -4.56 34.59
CA THR A 385 -52.64 -3.38 35.34
C THR A 385 -51.85 -2.05 35.32
N ASN A 386 -52.45 -1.06 34.62
CA ASN A 386 -52.58 0.40 34.87
C ASN A 386 -51.44 1.24 35.50
N ARG A 387 -50.97 2.25 34.75
CA ARG A 387 -51.24 3.72 34.88
C ARG A 387 -50.28 4.51 33.96
N PHE A 388 -50.79 5.23 32.94
CA PHE A 388 -50.90 6.72 32.88
C PHE A 388 -49.64 7.46 33.37
N SER A 389 -48.97 8.40 32.68
CA SER A 389 -49.39 9.38 31.65
C SER A 389 -48.16 10.19 31.15
N VAL A 390 -47.97 10.55 29.85
CA VAL A 390 -48.26 11.89 29.22
C VAL A 390 -47.17 12.94 29.65
N ILE A 391 -46.35 13.67 28.86
CA ILE A 391 -46.50 14.47 27.61
C ILE A 391 -45.12 14.71 26.93
N GLU A 392 -45.20 14.92 25.62
CA GLU A 392 -44.28 15.47 24.60
C GLU A 392 -43.52 16.82 24.85
N ASN A 393 -42.66 17.12 23.86
CA ASN A 393 -42.14 18.42 23.38
C ASN A 393 -40.84 18.96 24.01
N GLN A 394 -39.97 19.69 23.30
CA GLN A 394 -39.49 19.79 21.91
C GLN A 394 -38.30 20.77 22.01
N GLU A 395 -37.21 20.47 21.31
CA GLU A 395 -36.11 21.34 20.86
C GLU A 395 -36.00 22.79 21.39
N SER A 396 -34.88 23.12 22.05
CA SER A 396 -33.83 24.03 21.51
C SER A 396 -32.89 24.51 22.62
N ASP A 397 -31.66 23.99 22.67
CA ASP A 397 -30.49 24.82 23.01
C ASP A 397 -29.19 24.12 22.56
N SER A 398 -28.88 24.32 21.29
CA SER A 398 -27.80 23.68 20.54
C SER A 398 -26.51 24.49 20.55
N THR A 399 -26.23 25.31 21.58
CA THR A 399 -25.05 26.21 21.53
C THR A 399 -24.13 26.21 22.75
N GLU A 400 -24.44 25.53 23.87
CA GLU A 400 -23.51 25.42 25.03
C GLU A 400 -22.89 24.04 25.27
N ILE A 401 -23.44 22.97 24.68
CA ILE A 401 -22.97 21.59 24.91
C ILE A 401 -21.61 21.29 24.22
N MET A 402 -21.21 22.11 23.25
CA MET A 402 -19.99 21.86 22.45
C MET A 402 -18.69 22.42 23.06
N LYS A 403 -18.75 23.28 24.10
CA LYS A 403 -17.55 23.82 24.78
C LYS A 403 -17.25 23.17 26.13
N GLN A 404 -18.20 22.47 26.76
CA GLN A 404 -18.00 21.85 28.08
C GLN A 404 -17.38 20.44 28.02
N ASN A 405 -17.54 19.74 26.89
CA ASN A 405 -17.08 18.36 26.73
C ASN A 405 -15.57 18.19 26.43
N GLN A 406 -14.80 19.29 26.47
CA GLN A 406 -13.34 19.26 26.28
C GLN A 406 -12.51 19.51 27.56
N MET A 407 -13.13 19.77 28.74
CA MET A 407 -12.38 19.96 30.00
C MET A 407 -12.83 19.12 31.21
N VAL A 408 -13.94 18.38 31.17
CA VAL A 408 -14.45 17.70 32.39
C VAL A 408 -14.07 16.20 32.48
N ASN A 409 -13.37 15.64 31.48
CA ASN A 409 -12.93 14.24 31.50
C ASN A 409 -11.67 13.95 32.37
N LYS A 410 -11.41 14.78 33.38
CA LYS A 410 -10.43 14.51 34.44
C LYS A 410 -10.99 14.60 35.86
N ALA A 411 -12.25 14.98 36.05
CA ALA A 411 -12.87 15.10 37.38
C ALA A 411 -13.88 13.99 37.70
N PHE A 412 -14.45 13.29 36.71
CA PHE A 412 -15.59 12.39 36.95
C PHE A 412 -15.24 10.91 37.20
N VAL A 413 -13.96 10.52 37.15
CA VAL A 413 -13.54 9.17 37.58
C VAL A 413 -13.20 9.13 39.08
N SER A 414 -13.19 10.29 39.77
CA SER A 414 -12.84 10.41 41.20
C SER A 414 -14.04 10.48 42.16
N SER A 415 -15.24 10.19 41.67
CA SER A 415 -16.51 10.36 42.40
C SER A 415 -17.25 9.07 42.74
N ASP A 416 -16.98 7.95 42.06
CA ASP A 416 -17.64 6.66 42.39
C ASP A 416 -16.93 5.84 43.48
N GLU A 417 -15.65 6.10 43.77
CA GLU A 417 -14.92 5.38 44.84
C GLU A 417 -15.18 5.93 46.25
N ARG A 418 -15.70 7.16 46.38
CA ARG A 418 -15.96 7.76 47.70
C ARG A 418 -17.21 7.20 48.38
N HIS A 419 -18.19 6.71 47.62
CA HIS A 419 -19.41 6.14 48.20
C HIS A 419 -19.25 4.70 48.70
N ILE A 420 -18.20 3.98 48.30
CA ILE A 420 -17.94 2.61 48.75
C ILE A 420 -17.10 2.60 50.02
N THR A 421 -16.22 3.59 50.22
CA THR A 421 -15.28 3.63 51.36
C THR A 421 -15.88 4.17 52.67
N GLU A 422 -17.06 4.78 52.65
CA GLU A 422 -17.72 5.28 53.87
C GLU A 422 -18.40 4.19 54.70
N ASN A 423 -18.75 3.05 54.10
CA ASN A 423 -19.48 1.96 54.74
C ASN A 423 -18.60 0.84 55.34
N LEU A 424 -17.28 1.00 55.35
CA LEU A 424 -16.32 -0.02 55.83
C LEU A 424 -15.73 0.32 57.21
N SER A 425 -15.53 -0.70 58.05
CA SER A 425 -14.98 -0.54 59.40
C SER A 425 -13.51 -0.09 59.36
N ALA A 426 -13.01 0.54 60.44
CA ALA A 426 -11.68 1.16 60.47
C ALA A 426 -10.50 0.18 60.21
N SER A 427 -10.70 -1.12 60.47
CA SER A 427 -9.72 -2.17 60.19
C SER A 427 -9.67 -2.49 58.69
N GLU A 428 -10.83 -2.63 58.05
CA GLU A 428 -10.96 -2.90 56.61
C GLU A 428 -10.48 -1.71 55.77
N ARG A 429 -10.60 -0.48 56.30
CA ARG A 429 -10.12 0.74 55.64
C ARG A 429 -8.60 0.84 55.55
N ASN A 430 -7.88 0.21 56.49
CA ASN A 430 -6.42 0.16 56.48
C ASN A 430 -5.92 -1.00 55.62
N GLU A 431 -6.57 -2.17 55.65
CA GLU A 431 -6.24 -3.29 54.77
C GLU A 431 -6.51 -2.97 53.30
N VAL A 432 -7.63 -2.31 52.96
CA VAL A 432 -7.94 -1.90 51.57
C VAL A 432 -7.00 -0.78 51.11
N LYS A 433 -6.54 0.11 52.00
CA LYS A 433 -5.52 1.11 51.67
C LYS A 433 -4.15 0.47 51.44
N ASP A 434 -3.75 -0.48 52.27
CA ASP A 434 -2.49 -1.19 52.07
C ASP A 434 -2.54 -2.09 50.83
N GLU A 435 -3.64 -2.79 50.55
CA GLU A 435 -3.82 -3.57 49.31
C GLU A 435 -3.87 -2.69 48.05
N SER A 436 -4.53 -1.53 48.10
CA SER A 436 -4.59 -0.60 46.96
C SER A 436 -3.26 0.12 46.73
N ILE A 437 -2.51 0.48 47.78
CA ILE A 437 -1.16 1.05 47.65
C ILE A 437 -0.19 -0.02 47.14
N ILE A 438 -0.30 -1.28 47.59
CA ILE A 438 0.51 -2.40 47.09
C ILE A 438 0.12 -2.71 45.63
N GLN A 439 -1.16 -2.69 45.25
CA GLN A 439 -1.59 -2.87 43.86
C GLN A 439 -1.22 -1.69 42.96
N GLU A 440 -1.33 -0.43 43.38
CA GLU A 440 -0.90 0.72 42.58
C GLU A 440 0.63 0.79 42.44
N GLN A 441 1.39 0.45 43.50
CA GLN A 441 2.85 0.34 43.40
C GLN A 441 3.28 -0.89 42.59
N GLU A 442 2.60 -2.04 42.67
CA GLU A 442 2.93 -3.21 41.84
C GLU A 442 2.48 -3.04 40.38
N VAL A 443 1.34 -2.40 40.11
CA VAL A 443 0.85 -2.14 38.74
C VAL A 443 1.63 -1.00 38.08
N GLY A 444 2.07 0.00 38.84
CA GLY A 444 2.95 1.08 38.39
C GLY A 444 4.41 0.65 38.18
N ARG A 445 4.88 -0.39 38.88
CA ARG A 445 6.28 -0.87 38.84
C ARG A 445 6.49 -2.22 38.14
N ARG A 446 5.43 -2.96 37.79
CA ARG A 446 5.47 -4.08 36.84
C ARG A 446 5.85 -3.54 35.46
N SER A 447 7.15 -3.61 35.22
CA SER A 447 7.94 -2.64 34.47
C SER A 447 7.47 -2.35 33.05
N LEU A 448 7.72 -1.12 32.61
CA LEU A 448 7.72 -0.73 31.19
C LEU A 448 8.47 -1.76 30.32
N THR A 449 9.49 -2.44 30.86
CA THR A 449 10.20 -3.53 30.18
C THR A 449 9.37 -4.81 30.01
N LYS A 450 8.46 -5.16 30.94
CA LYS A 450 7.51 -6.29 30.78
C LYS A 450 6.39 -5.98 29.79
N ARG A 451 5.87 -4.74 29.78
CA ARG A 451 4.94 -4.24 28.75
C ARG A 451 5.61 -4.16 27.37
N CYS A 452 6.81 -3.59 27.27
CA CYS A 452 7.61 -3.60 26.04
C CYS A 452 7.92 -5.02 25.59
N SER A 453 8.25 -5.95 26.49
CA SER A 453 8.51 -7.36 26.15
C SER A 453 7.27 -8.04 25.54
N ASN A 454 6.06 -7.77 26.07
CA ASN A 454 4.82 -8.33 25.52
C ASN A 454 4.39 -7.67 24.20
N ILE A 455 4.70 -6.38 24.01
CA ILE A 455 4.46 -5.64 22.76
C ILE A 455 5.44 -6.10 21.66
N ILE A 456 6.72 -6.23 22.00
CA ILE A 456 7.80 -6.65 21.09
C ILE A 456 7.64 -8.13 20.74
N GLY A 457 7.27 -9.00 21.68
CA GLY A 457 6.91 -10.39 21.38
C GLY A 457 8.12 -11.30 21.12
N PHE A 458 9.13 -11.27 22.00
CA PHE A 458 10.34 -12.11 21.93
C PHE A 458 10.09 -13.62 21.78
N GLY A 459 8.89 -14.10 22.13
CA GLY A 459 8.47 -15.49 21.88
C GLY A 459 8.53 -15.91 20.41
N LEU A 460 8.43 -14.96 19.48
CA LEU A 460 8.52 -15.21 18.03
C LEU A 460 9.90 -15.72 17.59
N LEU A 461 10.97 -15.29 18.27
CA LEU A 461 12.35 -15.70 17.95
C LEU A 461 12.62 -17.19 18.28
N LYS A 462 11.72 -17.85 19.02
CA LYS A 462 11.80 -19.30 19.23
C LYS A 462 11.42 -20.09 17.98
N ASN A 463 10.64 -19.49 17.07
CA ASN A 463 10.29 -20.12 15.80
C ASN A 463 11.47 -19.99 14.82
N ILE A 464 12.17 -21.09 14.62
CA ILE A 464 13.34 -21.18 13.75
C ILE A 464 13.03 -20.89 12.27
N ASN A 465 11.81 -21.14 11.77
CA ASN A 465 11.42 -20.73 10.43
C ASN A 465 11.34 -19.20 10.33
N PHE A 466 10.80 -18.54 11.35
CA PHE A 466 10.77 -17.08 11.43
C PHE A 466 12.19 -16.48 11.52
N VAL A 467 13.09 -17.08 12.31
CA VAL A 467 14.49 -16.64 12.40
C VAL A 467 15.21 -16.76 11.05
N LEU A 468 15.02 -17.86 10.32
CA LEU A 468 15.63 -18.05 9.00
C LEU A 468 15.09 -17.05 7.97
N VAL A 469 13.78 -16.77 7.98
CA VAL A 469 13.17 -15.72 7.16
C VAL A 469 13.75 -14.34 7.50
N MET A 470 13.89 -14.04 8.79
CA MET A 470 14.46 -12.77 9.28
C MET A 470 15.91 -12.57 8.81
N ILE A 471 16.75 -13.61 8.90
CA ILE A 471 18.14 -13.55 8.44
C ILE A 471 18.20 -13.41 6.91
N SER A 472 17.34 -14.12 6.18
CA SER A 472 17.25 -13.98 4.71
C SER A 472 16.94 -12.54 4.29
N TYR A 473 16.03 -11.85 4.99
CA TYR A 473 15.72 -10.45 4.70
C TYR A 473 16.89 -9.50 4.97
N VAL A 474 17.71 -9.76 5.98
CA VAL A 474 18.94 -8.99 6.23
C VAL A 474 19.88 -9.11 5.03
N PHE A 475 20.09 -10.33 4.52
CA PHE A 475 20.92 -10.57 3.33
C PHE A 475 20.34 -9.95 2.05
N PHE A 476 19.01 -10.03 1.86
CA PHE A 476 18.33 -9.29 0.79
C PHE A 476 18.58 -7.79 0.89
N GLN A 477 18.46 -7.23 2.09
CA GLN A 477 18.61 -5.79 2.31
C GLN A 477 20.03 -5.32 1.98
N ILE A 478 21.07 -6.11 2.29
CA ILE A 478 22.45 -5.83 1.86
C ILE A 478 22.53 -5.74 0.33
N GLY A 479 21.87 -6.65 -0.39
CA GLY A 479 21.74 -6.60 -1.84
C GLY A 479 20.95 -5.40 -2.37
N ALA A 480 19.85 -5.04 -1.73
CA ALA A 480 18.97 -3.95 -2.13
C ALA A 480 19.62 -2.56 -1.99
N ILE A 481 20.60 -2.41 -1.09
CA ILE A 481 21.37 -1.16 -0.95
C ILE A 481 22.13 -0.79 -2.23
N THR A 482 22.36 -1.75 -3.12
CA THR A 482 22.93 -1.52 -4.46
C THR A 482 22.16 -0.46 -5.25
N ILE A 483 20.84 -0.28 -5.02
CA ILE A 483 20.02 0.79 -5.64
C ILE A 483 20.68 2.16 -5.50
N MET A 484 21.27 2.45 -4.33
CA MET A 484 21.95 3.70 -4.07
C MET A 484 23.22 3.89 -4.92
N TYR A 485 23.88 2.81 -5.31
CA TYR A 485 25.15 2.84 -6.04
C TYR A 485 25.02 2.65 -7.55
N ILE A 486 23.83 2.35 -8.07
CA ILE A 486 23.59 2.20 -9.53
C ILE A 486 23.91 3.51 -10.27
N ALA A 487 23.42 4.64 -9.78
CA ALA A 487 23.69 5.94 -10.42
C ALA A 487 25.17 6.35 -10.35
N PRO A 488 25.86 6.26 -9.18
CA PRO A 488 27.31 6.46 -9.09
C PRO A 488 28.12 5.52 -9.99
N LEU A 489 27.75 4.23 -10.08
CA LEU A 489 28.40 3.27 -10.98
C LEU A 489 28.33 3.76 -12.44
N ALA A 490 27.14 4.15 -12.90
CA ALA A 490 26.93 4.60 -14.28
C ALA A 490 27.75 5.86 -14.61
N VAL A 491 27.84 6.82 -13.68
CA VAL A 491 28.54 8.08 -13.90
C VAL A 491 30.06 7.95 -13.71
N TRP A 492 30.51 7.37 -12.60
CA TRP A 492 31.94 7.33 -12.25
C TRP A 492 32.71 6.22 -12.97
N SER A 493 32.10 5.05 -13.20
CA SER A 493 32.81 3.93 -13.85
C SER A 493 32.62 3.86 -15.36
N PHE A 494 31.44 4.23 -15.86
CA PHE A 494 31.13 4.14 -17.30
C PHE A 494 31.14 5.48 -18.03
N GLY A 495 31.24 6.61 -17.31
CA GLY A 495 31.23 7.94 -17.90
C GLY A 495 29.88 8.30 -18.55
N ILE A 496 28.78 7.66 -18.15
CA ILE A 496 27.44 7.97 -18.64
C ILE A 496 27.03 9.35 -18.10
N SER A 497 26.38 10.16 -18.95
CA SER A 497 25.88 11.47 -18.51
C SER A 497 24.91 11.34 -17.35
N GLN A 498 24.93 12.32 -16.44
CA GLN A 498 24.05 12.34 -15.27
C GLN A 498 22.58 12.20 -15.69
N GLN A 499 22.16 12.89 -16.77
CA GLN A 499 20.79 12.84 -17.28
C GLN A 499 20.35 11.43 -17.68
N ARG A 500 21.25 10.66 -18.33
CA ARG A 500 20.98 9.27 -18.67
C ARG A 500 20.94 8.39 -17.43
N SER A 501 21.70 8.71 -16.39
CA SER A 501 21.65 8.05 -15.09
C SER A 501 20.32 8.30 -14.36
N ALA A 502 19.74 9.51 -14.39
CA ALA A 502 18.40 9.73 -13.85
C ALA A 502 17.30 8.99 -14.61
N ILE A 503 17.39 8.89 -15.95
CA ILE A 503 16.47 8.06 -16.73
C ILE A 503 16.54 6.60 -16.26
N LEU A 504 17.74 6.08 -15.97
CA LEU A 504 17.94 4.74 -15.43
C LEU A 504 17.27 4.55 -14.06
N MET A 505 17.41 5.52 -13.16
CA MET A 505 16.75 5.51 -11.84
C MET A 505 15.22 5.68 -11.95
N SER A 506 14.73 6.35 -13.00
CA SER A 506 13.31 6.48 -13.29
C SER A 506 12.71 5.17 -13.80
N LEU A 507 13.43 4.46 -14.69
CA LEU A 507 13.09 3.09 -15.11
C LEU A 507 13.02 2.16 -13.90
N LEU A 508 13.94 2.31 -12.94
CA LEU A 508 13.92 1.54 -11.70
C LEU A 508 12.60 1.72 -10.93
N GLY A 509 12.11 2.95 -10.80
CA GLY A 509 10.81 3.24 -10.18
C GLY A 509 9.62 2.62 -10.92
N ILE A 510 9.57 2.76 -12.25
CA ILE A 510 8.49 2.21 -13.10
C ILE A 510 8.42 0.69 -12.95
N PHE A 511 9.55 0.01 -13.18
CA PHE A 511 9.58 -1.46 -13.20
C PHE A 511 9.46 -2.09 -11.81
N THR A 512 9.87 -1.39 -10.74
CA THR A 512 9.57 -1.81 -9.36
C THR A 512 8.06 -1.77 -9.09
N THR A 513 7.38 -0.73 -9.59
CA THR A 513 5.91 -0.60 -9.48
C THR A 513 5.20 -1.71 -10.26
N VAL A 514 5.65 -1.98 -11.48
CA VAL A 514 5.17 -3.11 -12.30
C VAL A 514 5.34 -4.43 -11.54
N GLY A 515 6.52 -4.72 -11.02
CA GLY A 515 6.76 -5.92 -10.22
C GLY A 515 5.78 -6.06 -9.05
N ASN A 516 5.59 -4.99 -8.27
CA ASN A 516 4.66 -5.00 -7.14
C ASN A 516 3.21 -5.33 -7.54
N ILE A 517 2.75 -4.87 -8.70
CA ILE A 517 1.38 -5.10 -9.18
C ILE A 517 1.20 -6.53 -9.69
N PHE A 518 2.16 -7.05 -10.47
CA PHE A 518 2.02 -8.33 -11.16
C PHE A 518 2.31 -9.56 -10.29
N VAL A 519 2.95 -9.43 -9.11
CA VAL A 519 3.31 -10.59 -8.28
C VAL A 519 2.09 -11.39 -7.82
N GLY A 520 1.00 -10.71 -7.45
CA GLY A 520 -0.23 -11.37 -7.01
C GLY A 520 -0.87 -12.17 -8.12
N MET A 521 -0.90 -11.60 -9.33
CA MET A 521 -1.35 -12.30 -10.54
C MET A 521 -0.46 -13.51 -10.86
N LEU A 522 0.84 -13.44 -10.60
CA LEU A 522 1.80 -14.50 -10.91
C LEU A 522 1.68 -15.71 -9.96
N VAL A 523 1.48 -15.46 -8.66
CA VAL A 523 1.23 -16.51 -7.64
C VAL A 523 -0.06 -17.25 -7.97
N ASP A 524 -1.11 -16.50 -8.31
CA ASP A 524 -2.44 -17.05 -8.58
C ASP A 524 -2.53 -17.76 -9.94
N LEU A 525 -1.86 -17.24 -10.99
CA LEU A 525 -1.87 -17.83 -12.34
C LEU A 525 -1.01 -19.08 -12.44
N LEU A 526 0.18 -19.08 -11.83
CA LEU A 526 1.15 -20.18 -11.96
C LEU A 526 1.02 -21.24 -10.86
N HIS A 527 0.08 -21.09 -9.92
CA HIS A 527 -0.06 -21.95 -8.72
C HIS A 527 1.28 -22.16 -7.99
N LEU A 528 2.17 -21.17 -8.06
CA LEU A 528 3.49 -21.27 -7.46
C LEU A 528 3.36 -21.01 -5.98
N ARG A 529 3.98 -21.87 -5.16
CA ARG A 529 4.15 -21.59 -3.73
C ARG A 529 4.88 -20.26 -3.56
N SER A 530 4.39 -19.39 -2.68
CA SER A 530 4.98 -18.08 -2.34
C SER A 530 6.50 -18.17 -2.11
N ASN A 531 6.95 -19.22 -1.40
CA ASN A 531 8.37 -19.51 -1.17
C ASN A 531 9.18 -19.74 -2.44
N ASN A 532 8.65 -20.48 -3.42
CA ASN A 532 9.36 -20.78 -4.66
C ASN A 532 9.49 -19.53 -5.54
N LEU A 533 8.41 -18.73 -5.61
CA LEU A 533 8.44 -17.47 -6.36
C LEU A 533 9.41 -16.47 -5.73
N TYR A 534 9.49 -16.43 -4.39
CA TYR A 534 10.44 -15.60 -3.67
C TYR A 534 11.89 -16.00 -3.96
N ILE A 535 12.20 -17.31 -3.92
CA ILE A 535 13.54 -17.84 -4.25
C ILE A 535 13.90 -17.49 -5.69
N PHE A 536 12.99 -17.70 -6.65
CA PHE A 536 13.23 -17.38 -8.06
C PHE A 536 13.51 -15.89 -8.26
N SER A 537 12.74 -15.02 -7.60
CA SER A 537 12.93 -13.57 -7.68
C SER A 537 14.27 -13.14 -7.06
N MET A 538 14.67 -13.74 -5.93
CA MET A 538 15.97 -13.49 -5.30
C MET A 538 17.16 -13.93 -6.17
N LEU A 539 17.02 -15.03 -6.92
CA LEU A 539 18.05 -15.48 -7.86
C LEU A 539 18.22 -14.51 -9.02
N ILE A 540 17.11 -14.08 -9.65
CA ILE A 540 17.15 -13.06 -10.72
C ILE A 540 17.76 -11.75 -10.20
N PHE A 541 17.36 -11.34 -9.00
CA PHE A 541 17.88 -10.14 -8.35
C PHE A 541 19.40 -10.23 -8.13
N ALA A 542 19.90 -11.35 -7.62
CA ALA A 542 21.33 -11.55 -7.42
C ALA A 542 22.13 -11.58 -8.73
N ILE A 543 21.62 -12.29 -9.76
CA ILE A 543 22.27 -12.38 -11.07
C ILE A 543 22.37 -11.00 -11.72
N THR A 544 21.29 -10.22 -11.69
CA THR A 544 21.27 -8.87 -12.27
C THR A 544 22.24 -7.93 -11.54
N ILE A 545 22.37 -8.01 -10.22
CA ILE A 545 23.39 -7.26 -9.45
C ILE A 545 24.81 -7.60 -9.96
N ILE A 546 25.12 -8.89 -10.13
CA ILE A 546 26.46 -9.34 -10.56
C ILE A 546 26.73 -8.93 -12.02
N MET A 547 25.70 -8.86 -12.87
CA MET A 547 25.84 -8.46 -14.26
C MET A 547 26.04 -6.94 -14.44
N MET A 548 25.49 -6.10 -13.57
CA MET A 548 25.51 -4.63 -13.73
C MET A 548 26.91 -4.01 -13.96
N PRO A 549 27.99 -4.40 -13.24
CA PRO A 549 29.33 -3.88 -13.48
C PRO A 549 29.92 -4.18 -14.87
N TYR A 550 29.37 -5.14 -15.60
CA TYR A 550 29.82 -5.52 -16.95
C TYR A 550 29.09 -4.77 -18.07
N CYS A 551 28.07 -3.99 -17.74
CA CYS A 551 27.23 -3.30 -18.71
C CYS A 551 27.72 -1.85 -18.96
N TYR A 552 28.81 -1.70 -19.72
CA TYR A 552 29.49 -0.41 -19.94
C TYR A 552 28.70 0.67 -20.72
N SER A 553 27.58 0.31 -21.37
CA SER A 553 26.78 1.27 -22.16
C SER A 553 25.33 1.30 -21.67
N PHE A 554 24.69 2.47 -21.85
CA PHE A 554 23.29 2.70 -21.48
C PHE A 554 22.33 1.65 -22.05
N GLN A 555 22.57 1.21 -23.29
CA GLN A 555 21.74 0.21 -23.97
C GLN A 555 21.80 -1.17 -23.30
N TYR A 556 22.90 -1.49 -22.62
CA TYR A 556 23.07 -2.78 -21.93
C TYR A 556 22.64 -2.70 -20.46
N ILE A 557 22.93 -1.60 -19.77
CA ILE A 557 22.58 -1.45 -18.35
C ILE A 557 21.08 -1.23 -18.14
N ALA A 558 20.38 -0.55 -19.05
CA ALA A 558 18.96 -0.25 -18.90
C ALA A 558 18.07 -1.50 -18.84
N PRO A 559 18.18 -2.48 -19.77
CA PRO A 559 17.42 -3.74 -19.66
C PRO A 559 17.72 -4.52 -18.37
N VAL A 560 18.98 -4.55 -17.92
CA VAL A 560 19.38 -5.24 -16.69
C VAL A 560 18.74 -4.58 -15.47
N VAL A 561 18.72 -3.25 -15.41
CA VAL A 561 18.03 -2.49 -14.35
C VAL A 561 16.52 -2.71 -14.38
N CYS A 562 15.90 -2.83 -15.55
CA CYS A 562 14.47 -3.16 -15.64
C CYS A 562 14.15 -4.53 -15.03
N ILE A 563 14.94 -5.56 -15.37
CA ILE A 563 14.77 -6.93 -14.82
C ILE A 563 15.04 -6.95 -13.32
N TYR A 564 16.11 -6.30 -12.88
CA TYR A 564 16.44 -6.09 -11.47
C TYR A 564 15.26 -5.49 -10.68
N SER A 565 14.61 -4.48 -11.26
CA SER A 565 13.53 -3.73 -10.62
C SER A 565 12.23 -4.54 -10.53
N VAL A 566 11.90 -5.33 -11.56
CA VAL A 566 10.74 -6.25 -11.49
C VAL A 566 10.96 -7.30 -10.39
N ALA A 567 12.16 -7.90 -10.34
CA ALA A 567 12.51 -8.86 -9.30
C ALA A 567 12.49 -8.24 -7.90
N HIS A 568 13.01 -7.02 -7.75
CA HIS A 568 12.90 -6.23 -6.51
C HIS A 568 11.44 -6.05 -6.06
N GLY A 569 10.56 -5.66 -6.99
CA GLY A 569 9.12 -5.50 -6.71
C GLY A 569 8.46 -6.81 -6.24
N PHE A 570 8.77 -7.93 -6.88
CA PHE A 570 8.28 -9.24 -6.44
C PHE A 570 8.72 -9.56 -5.00
N ILE A 571 10.00 -9.34 -4.68
CA ILE A 571 10.56 -9.59 -3.35
C ILE A 571 9.91 -8.69 -2.29
N VAL A 572 9.77 -7.39 -2.56
CA VAL A 572 9.18 -6.42 -1.63
C VAL A 572 7.72 -6.78 -1.30
N SER A 573 6.95 -7.22 -2.31
CA SER A 573 5.54 -7.58 -2.15
C SER A 573 5.35 -8.92 -1.44
N LEU A 574 6.17 -9.93 -1.75
CA LEU A 574 6.13 -11.25 -1.11
C LEU A 574 6.65 -11.22 0.34
N ARG A 575 7.42 -10.20 0.73
CA ARG A 575 7.98 -10.07 2.09
C ARG A 575 6.94 -10.15 3.20
N LEU A 576 5.81 -9.45 3.04
CA LEU A 576 4.73 -9.47 4.04
C LEU A 576 4.01 -10.83 4.05
N VAL A 577 3.85 -11.45 2.88
CA VAL A 577 3.20 -12.75 2.69
C VAL A 577 3.99 -13.86 3.40
N LEU A 578 5.29 -14.01 3.11
CA LEU A 578 6.14 -15.03 3.73
C LEU A 578 6.26 -14.85 5.25
N THR A 579 6.35 -13.60 5.72
CA THR A 579 6.38 -13.31 7.17
C THR A 579 5.08 -13.76 7.84
N THR A 580 3.94 -13.54 7.19
CA THR A 580 2.63 -13.94 7.69
C THR A 580 2.44 -15.45 7.66
N GLU A 581 2.87 -16.13 6.58
CA GLU A 581 2.82 -17.59 6.45
C GLU A 581 3.70 -18.28 7.53
N SER A 582 4.85 -17.69 7.89
CA SER A 582 5.80 -18.30 8.84
C SER A 582 5.36 -18.24 10.31
N VAL A 583 4.55 -17.25 10.66
CA VAL A 583 4.21 -16.90 12.05
C VAL A 583 2.70 -17.02 12.33
N GLY A 584 1.87 -17.03 11.30
CA GLY A 584 0.41 -16.97 11.42
C GLY A 584 -0.13 -15.55 11.47
N ILE A 585 -1.38 -15.38 11.04
CA ILE A 585 -1.98 -14.06 10.80
C ILE A 585 -2.10 -13.22 12.09
N GLN A 586 -2.30 -13.87 13.23
CA GLN A 586 -2.50 -13.25 14.54
C GLN A 586 -1.24 -12.54 15.09
N HIS A 587 -0.06 -12.97 14.67
CA HIS A 587 1.21 -12.40 15.14
C HIS A 587 2.02 -11.71 14.02
N SER A 588 1.44 -11.59 12.81
CA SER A 588 2.06 -11.02 11.61
C SER A 588 2.61 -9.61 11.79
N THR A 589 1.89 -8.72 12.48
CA THR A 589 2.33 -7.32 12.70
C THR A 589 3.55 -7.22 13.62
N LYS A 590 3.63 -8.06 14.66
CA LYS A 590 4.80 -8.12 15.57
C LYS A 590 6.02 -8.67 14.84
N ALA A 591 5.83 -9.75 14.07
CA ALA A 591 6.87 -10.36 13.25
C ALA A 591 7.43 -9.40 12.18
N TYR A 592 6.55 -8.67 11.49
CA TYR A 592 6.96 -7.68 10.48
C TYR A 592 7.76 -6.52 11.08
N SER A 593 7.43 -6.09 12.30
CA SER A 593 8.19 -5.05 13.01
C SER A 593 9.61 -5.51 13.33
N PHE A 594 9.79 -6.76 13.77
CA PHE A 594 11.12 -7.36 13.97
C PHE A 594 11.94 -7.43 12.69
N VAL A 595 11.34 -7.92 11.60
CA VAL A 595 11.98 -7.97 10.28
C VAL A 595 12.40 -6.58 9.81
N SER A 596 11.58 -5.56 10.07
CA SER A 596 11.87 -4.17 9.70
C SER A 596 13.04 -3.60 10.49
N VAL A 597 13.15 -3.90 11.80
CA VAL A 597 14.28 -3.47 12.64
C VAL A 597 15.59 -4.10 12.16
N THR A 598 15.61 -5.42 11.94
CA THR A 598 16.84 -6.09 11.49
C THR A 598 17.25 -5.63 10.09
N SER A 599 16.29 -5.40 9.20
CA SER A 599 16.55 -4.82 7.88
C SER A 599 17.05 -3.37 7.98
N GLY A 600 16.51 -2.57 8.91
CA GLY A 600 16.96 -1.19 9.14
C GLY A 600 18.41 -1.12 9.64
N ILE A 601 18.83 -2.04 10.50
CA ILE A 601 20.23 -2.17 10.93
C ILE A 601 21.12 -2.44 9.71
N ALA A 602 20.76 -3.40 8.86
CA ALA A 602 21.50 -3.66 7.62
C ALA A 602 21.56 -2.41 6.73
N GLY A 603 20.44 -1.73 6.54
CA GLY A 603 20.37 -0.51 5.73
C GLY A 603 21.21 0.66 6.25
N LEU A 604 21.50 0.70 7.56
CA LEU A 604 22.33 1.74 8.17
C LEU A 604 23.84 1.48 7.97
N PHE A 605 24.27 0.21 8.08
CA PHE A 605 25.70 -0.14 8.00
C PHE A 605 26.18 -0.46 6.59
N THR A 606 25.33 -1.00 5.71
CA THR A 606 25.74 -1.45 4.38
C THR A 606 26.21 -0.31 3.46
N PRO A 607 25.53 0.86 3.35
CA PRO A 607 25.99 1.89 2.44
C PRO A 607 27.38 2.44 2.80
N PRO A 608 27.69 2.83 4.05
CA PRO A 608 29.04 3.27 4.40
C PRO A 608 30.10 2.19 4.18
N LEU A 609 29.75 0.92 4.44
CA LEU A 609 30.64 -0.21 4.16
C LEU A 609 30.95 -0.33 2.67
N PHE A 610 29.94 -0.22 1.80
CA PHE A 610 30.11 -0.24 0.35
C PHE A 610 30.89 0.98 -0.15
N GLY A 611 30.65 2.15 0.44
CA GLY A 611 31.43 3.36 0.17
C GLY A 611 32.89 3.18 0.57
N LEU A 612 33.18 2.54 1.70
CA LEU A 612 34.55 2.29 2.17
C LEU A 612 35.28 1.29 1.27
N VAL A 613 34.59 0.24 0.82
CA VAL A 613 35.15 -0.68 -0.17
C VAL A 613 35.47 0.07 -1.46
N TYR A 614 34.61 0.98 -1.91
CA TYR A 614 34.89 1.82 -3.07
C TYR A 614 36.08 2.76 -2.83
N ASP A 615 36.16 3.45 -1.68
CA ASP A 615 37.25 4.36 -1.34
C ASP A 615 38.62 3.65 -1.34
N VAL A 616 38.69 2.41 -0.85
CA VAL A 616 39.93 1.61 -0.79
C VAL A 616 40.29 1.00 -2.15
N THR A 617 39.31 0.55 -2.92
CA THR A 617 39.55 -0.25 -4.14
C THR A 617 39.47 0.56 -5.43
N GLY A 618 38.84 1.74 -5.39
CA GLY A 618 38.53 2.56 -6.56
C GLY A 618 37.51 1.93 -7.53
N SER A 619 36.89 0.80 -7.17
CA SER A 619 36.04 0.02 -8.07
C SER A 619 34.78 -0.49 -7.40
N PHE A 620 33.65 -0.31 -8.08
CA PHE A 620 32.35 -0.85 -7.65
C PHE A 620 32.22 -2.36 -7.87
N LEU A 621 33.19 -3.00 -8.54
CA LEU A 621 33.10 -4.43 -8.86
C LEU A 621 32.93 -5.28 -7.59
N ILE A 622 33.81 -5.08 -6.60
CA ILE A 622 33.77 -5.84 -5.33
C ILE A 622 32.46 -5.58 -4.56
N VAL A 623 31.95 -4.35 -4.61
CA VAL A 623 30.69 -3.95 -3.97
C VAL A 623 29.51 -4.74 -4.55
N PHE A 624 29.36 -4.75 -5.88
CA PHE A 624 28.26 -5.43 -6.57
C PHE A 624 28.39 -6.95 -6.48
N PHE A 625 29.60 -7.51 -6.59
CA PHE A 625 29.81 -8.94 -6.38
C PHE A 625 29.47 -9.37 -4.95
N GLY A 626 29.89 -8.62 -3.94
CA GLY A 626 29.55 -8.86 -2.54
C GLY A 626 28.05 -8.77 -2.28
N ALA A 627 27.39 -7.76 -2.84
CA ALA A 627 25.93 -7.57 -2.76
C ALA A 627 25.16 -8.73 -3.41
N GLY A 628 25.57 -9.17 -4.60
CA GLY A 628 24.98 -10.32 -5.29
C GLY A 628 25.17 -11.62 -4.52
N ALA A 629 26.39 -11.89 -4.03
CA ALA A 629 26.69 -13.06 -3.20
C ALA A 629 25.87 -13.07 -1.90
N SER A 630 25.73 -11.92 -1.23
CA SER A 630 24.90 -11.80 -0.03
C SER A 630 23.43 -12.15 -0.31
N THR A 631 22.88 -11.69 -1.44
CA THR A 631 21.51 -12.01 -1.86
C THR A 631 21.33 -13.51 -2.14
N LEU A 632 22.32 -14.16 -2.76
CA LEU A 632 22.30 -15.60 -3.00
C LEU A 632 22.26 -16.39 -1.69
N ILE A 633 23.03 -15.97 -0.68
CA ILE A 633 22.97 -16.57 0.67
C ILE A 633 21.54 -16.43 1.23
N GLY A 634 20.92 -15.26 1.08
CA GLY A 634 19.52 -15.04 1.44
C GLY A 634 18.54 -16.00 0.74
N ALA A 635 18.75 -16.28 -0.56
CA ALA A 635 17.93 -17.23 -1.32
C ALA A 635 18.10 -18.67 -0.83
N VAL A 636 19.33 -19.08 -0.50
CA VAL A 636 19.65 -20.41 0.06
C VAL A 636 18.95 -20.61 1.40
N LEU A 637 18.90 -19.58 2.26
CA LEU A 637 18.21 -19.67 3.55
C LEU A 637 16.70 -19.96 3.38
N ILE A 638 16.02 -19.31 2.43
CA ILE A 638 14.59 -19.60 2.15
C ILE A 638 14.42 -20.98 1.52
N LEU A 639 15.37 -21.42 0.69
CA LEU A 639 15.37 -22.78 0.15
C LEU A 639 15.46 -23.83 1.27
N VAL A 640 16.30 -23.61 2.29
CA VAL A 640 16.40 -24.49 3.47
C VAL A 640 15.06 -24.57 4.20
N ILE A 641 14.33 -23.46 4.35
CA ILE A 641 12.98 -23.46 4.95
C ILE A 641 12.01 -24.28 4.09
N ALA A 642 12.01 -24.07 2.78
CA ALA A 642 11.14 -24.80 1.86
C ALA A 642 11.40 -26.32 1.90
N LEU A 643 12.66 -26.73 1.99
CA LEU A 643 13.05 -28.13 2.16
C LEU A 643 12.59 -28.68 3.51
N ARG A 644 12.84 -27.96 4.60
CA ARG A 644 12.47 -28.38 5.95
C ARG A 644 10.97 -28.58 6.11
N ASN A 645 10.15 -27.65 5.60
CA ASN A 645 8.70 -27.78 5.66
C ASN A 645 8.23 -29.02 4.88
N LYS A 646 8.85 -29.31 3.73
CA LYS A 646 8.55 -30.52 2.94
C LYS A 646 8.93 -31.83 3.65
N PHE A 647 9.96 -31.82 4.51
CA PHE A 647 10.35 -32.98 5.31
C PHE A 647 9.53 -33.15 6.60
N SER A 648 8.94 -32.08 7.13
CA SER A 648 8.07 -32.13 8.31
C SER A 648 6.64 -32.58 7.99
N ASP A 649 6.21 -32.46 6.73
CA ASP A 649 4.89 -32.90 6.24
C ASP A 649 4.86 -34.38 5.79
N LYS A 650 6.00 -35.09 5.87
CA LYS A 650 6.14 -36.53 5.63
C LYS A 650 6.39 -37.25 6.94
#